data_AF-A0A7W9HGC7-F1
#
_entry.id   AF-A0A7W9HGC7-F1
#
_cell.length_a   1.000
_cell.length_b   1.000
_cell.length_c   1.000
_cell.angle_alpha   90.00
_cell.angle_beta   90.00
_cell.angle_gamma   90.00
#
_symmetry.space_group_name_H-M   'P 1'
#
loop_
_entity.id
_entity.type
_entity.pdbx_description
1 polymer ?
#
loop_
_entity_poly.entity_id
_entity_poly.type
_entity_poly.pdbx_seq_one_letter_code
_entity_poly.pdbx_strand_id
1 'polypeptide(L)'
;MLRGRDRQRVAVDALLARARAGHGGALVLRGAAGSGKTAMLAAARAAATTTDREVLLCVDDAHLLEDTDWLVELAANVADEPVALLIATEAEPHGLPWVRLDPLDHADSLRVLRELRPGLAPGLADDVADLARGNPLALTELARALTSDQLGGTAPGPDALPEDSSLRARFGARFGALSPQARFATALCVVDDEVDADALARMPDLDLAAIEEANALLDGGPLVRSALRTEIPLALRYAAHAALAEALPPGPRRTWHEAARAPGARDAFADRLVDSANRARRCGDYPAAARDHDRAAALTADPDARARHLIAAATDHWASGAPRRARVALRTAARLTDSDELRARAEVLRGGLDLGNGLPDVAVRRLLHAAGELVGTHRTLAITALGFAGEAASIAGDHVRYAETAAFAASLRRPDEPDETRITLDHLAGMAATFAGRHHEALPVLRSVVELAERVPHPQAKIWGGQAAYTLGDATRAHELATSAVTAAHEHGLTALVPWALVYRALSAMLLDQHSVASAAAFEGVHAATAIGQHNAVVDHLTILALLAALRGDTDTAVHRIEAAAEQIAERGLGRSGAFGAWAFACVDLALDRPADALDRLRLMAAGSGGVHTGIKVMAAPHVVEAAVGCGQLSTADRALRRYEKWVGTTGSAARLALSHRCHGLLTEGVRSDEHFREAIRLHRVSGTAMELAKTELFYGHRLRRDRKPRAARDLLRDAVKIFQRYEADRWVARARAELRAAGEAVGPSQADRTADRAANRAAGRADVDPTAGLTPQQAQIARLVAEGATNREVAARLFLSHRTVEHHLRNIFARLEVRSRVELTRMLD
;
A
#
# COMPACT_ATOMS: atom_id res chain seq x y z
N MET A 1 -18.93 -19.67 -10.80
CA MET A 1 -18.77 -18.22 -10.50
C MET A 1 -17.33 -17.83 -10.81
N LEU A 2 -17.08 -16.68 -11.45
CA LEU A 2 -15.77 -16.31 -11.99
C LEU A 2 -15.25 -14.98 -11.38
N ARG A 3 -15.01 -14.96 -10.07
CA ARG A 3 -14.39 -13.81 -9.38
C ARG A 3 -12.90 -13.73 -9.71
N GLY A 4 -12.34 -12.53 -9.86
CA GLY A 4 -10.93 -12.32 -10.19
C GLY A 4 -10.48 -12.84 -11.56
N ARG A 5 -11.42 -13.04 -12.49
CA ARG A 5 -11.16 -13.62 -13.83
C ARG A 5 -11.47 -12.68 -14.98
N ASP A 6 -11.50 -11.37 -14.75
CA ASP A 6 -11.95 -10.40 -15.76
C ASP A 6 -11.07 -10.42 -17.02
N ARG A 7 -9.75 -10.53 -16.87
CA ARG A 7 -8.82 -10.63 -18.01
C ARG A 7 -9.04 -11.89 -18.84
N GLN A 8 -9.19 -13.03 -18.17
CA GLN A 8 -9.43 -14.32 -18.81
C GLN A 8 -10.79 -14.32 -19.53
N ARG A 9 -11.81 -13.72 -18.92
CA ARG A 9 -13.14 -13.56 -19.52
C ARG A 9 -13.08 -12.71 -20.78
N VAL A 10 -12.39 -11.57 -20.76
CA VAL A 10 -12.24 -10.73 -21.96
C VAL A 10 -11.59 -11.49 -23.11
N ALA A 11 -10.57 -12.32 -22.85
CA ALA A 11 -9.92 -13.12 -23.88
C ALA A 11 -10.84 -14.22 -24.46
N VAL A 12 -11.59 -14.91 -23.60
CA VAL A 12 -12.59 -15.91 -24.01
C VAL A 12 -13.73 -15.25 -24.80
N ASP A 13 -14.26 -14.12 -24.33
CA ASP A 13 -15.33 -13.38 -24.99
C ASP A 13 -14.87 -12.86 -26.38
N ALA A 14 -13.61 -12.43 -26.50
CA ALA A 14 -13.02 -12.06 -27.79
C ALA A 14 -12.92 -13.24 -28.75
N LEU A 15 -12.54 -14.44 -28.27
CA LEU A 15 -12.51 -15.65 -29.09
C LEU A 15 -13.91 -16.00 -29.61
N LEU A 16 -14.90 -16.03 -28.73
CA LEU A 16 -16.31 -16.33 -29.09
C LEU A 16 -16.85 -15.29 -30.09
N ALA A 17 -16.58 -14.00 -29.87
CA ALA A 17 -16.99 -12.93 -30.79
C ALA A 17 -16.35 -13.08 -32.18
N ARG A 18 -15.09 -13.53 -32.24
CA ARG A 18 -14.38 -13.80 -33.50
C ARG A 18 -15.04 -14.94 -34.28
N ALA A 19 -15.35 -16.06 -33.61
CA ALA A 19 -16.04 -17.20 -34.21
C ALA A 19 -17.42 -16.80 -34.76
N ARG A 20 -18.18 -15.98 -34.02
CA ARG A 20 -19.48 -15.42 -34.50
C ARG A 20 -19.36 -14.57 -35.75
N ALA A 21 -18.23 -13.89 -35.93
CA ALA A 21 -17.95 -13.09 -37.12
C ALA A 21 -17.53 -13.95 -38.33
N GLY A 22 -17.47 -15.28 -38.19
CA GLY A 22 -17.06 -16.19 -39.26
C GLY A 22 -15.56 -16.50 -39.30
N HIS A 23 -14.82 -16.16 -38.24
CA HIS A 23 -13.38 -16.38 -38.17
C HIS A 23 -13.02 -17.21 -36.95
N GLY A 24 -12.37 -18.35 -37.15
CA GLY A 24 -12.07 -19.24 -36.04
C GLY A 24 -10.83 -18.82 -35.26
N GLY A 25 -10.55 -19.61 -34.24
CA GLY A 25 -9.35 -19.45 -33.43
C GLY A 25 -9.26 -20.43 -32.29
N ALA A 26 -8.09 -20.48 -31.67
CA ALA A 26 -7.82 -21.28 -30.49
C ALA A 26 -7.31 -20.41 -29.35
N LEU A 27 -7.68 -20.76 -28.12
CA LEU A 27 -7.16 -20.15 -26.91
C LEU A 27 -6.91 -21.20 -25.84
N VAL A 28 -5.69 -21.19 -25.28
CA VAL A 28 -5.29 -22.07 -24.18
C VAL A 28 -5.51 -21.38 -22.83
N LEU A 29 -6.28 -22.02 -21.95
CA LEU A 29 -6.45 -21.65 -20.55
C LEU A 29 -5.44 -22.45 -19.71
N ARG A 30 -4.30 -21.83 -19.41
CA ARG A 30 -3.22 -22.47 -18.64
C ARG A 30 -3.33 -22.13 -17.17
N GLY A 31 -3.28 -23.13 -16.29
CA GLY A 31 -3.17 -22.87 -14.85
C GLY A 31 -3.15 -24.15 -14.03
N ALA A 32 -2.69 -24.06 -12.78
CA ALA A 32 -2.55 -25.20 -11.89
C ALA A 32 -3.87 -25.96 -11.63
N ALA A 33 -3.77 -27.16 -11.07
CA ALA A 33 -4.90 -27.94 -10.58
C ALA A 33 -5.81 -27.07 -9.69
N GLY A 34 -7.12 -27.08 -9.95
CA GLY A 34 -8.09 -26.29 -9.15
C GLY A 34 -8.13 -24.78 -9.41
N SER A 35 -7.34 -24.25 -10.36
CA SER A 35 -7.29 -22.80 -10.67
C SER A 35 -8.58 -22.20 -11.24
N GLY A 36 -9.56 -23.04 -11.60
CA GLY A 36 -10.84 -22.62 -12.18
C GLY A 36 -10.96 -22.77 -13.69
N LYS A 37 -10.08 -23.55 -14.34
CA LYS A 37 -10.12 -23.80 -15.80
C LYS A 37 -11.48 -24.37 -16.26
N THR A 38 -11.94 -25.44 -15.63
CA THR A 38 -13.26 -26.04 -15.92
C THR A 38 -14.42 -25.07 -15.71
N ALA A 39 -14.33 -24.19 -14.72
CA ALA A 39 -15.33 -23.15 -14.50
C ALA A 39 -15.35 -22.09 -15.62
N MET A 40 -14.18 -21.77 -16.19
CA MET A 40 -14.07 -20.90 -17.37
C MET A 40 -14.65 -21.57 -18.62
N LEU A 41 -14.35 -22.85 -18.85
CA LEU A 41 -14.96 -23.62 -19.96
C LEU A 41 -16.48 -23.67 -19.82
N ALA A 42 -17.00 -23.93 -18.62
CA ALA A 42 -18.44 -23.95 -18.37
C ALA A 42 -19.08 -22.57 -18.62
N ALA A 43 -18.42 -21.48 -18.24
CA ALA A 43 -18.91 -20.13 -18.51
C ALA A 43 -18.89 -19.80 -20.01
N ALA A 44 -17.84 -20.22 -20.74
CA ALA A 44 -17.77 -20.07 -22.19
C ALA A 44 -18.90 -20.82 -22.89
N ARG A 45 -19.17 -22.07 -22.46
CA ARG A 45 -20.30 -22.88 -22.94
C ARG A 45 -21.64 -22.22 -22.68
N ALA A 46 -21.82 -21.58 -21.52
CA ALA A 46 -23.05 -20.83 -21.21
C ALA A 46 -23.17 -19.53 -22.03
N ALA A 47 -22.05 -18.89 -22.38
CA ALA A 47 -22.01 -17.67 -23.18
C ALA A 47 -22.13 -17.91 -24.68
N ALA A 48 -21.81 -19.11 -25.16
CA ALA A 48 -22.04 -19.57 -26.52
C ALA A 48 -23.56 -19.80 -26.73
N THR A 49 -24.28 -18.77 -27.17
CA THR A 49 -25.69 -18.87 -27.56
C THR A 49 -25.84 -19.61 -28.90
N THR A 50 -26.88 -20.43 -29.03
CA THR A 50 -27.22 -21.21 -30.24
C THR A 50 -27.60 -20.31 -31.41
N THR A 51 -26.61 -19.78 -32.13
CA THR A 51 -26.77 -19.35 -33.52
C THR A 51 -26.28 -20.49 -34.42
N ASP A 52 -27.01 -20.82 -35.49
CA ASP A 52 -26.73 -21.94 -36.43
C ASP A 52 -25.35 -21.92 -37.13
N ARG A 53 -24.48 -20.97 -36.78
CA ARG A 53 -23.19 -20.73 -37.45
C ARG A 53 -21.97 -20.79 -36.54
N GLU A 54 -22.10 -20.88 -35.21
CA GLU A 54 -20.95 -20.92 -34.29
C GLU A 54 -20.81 -22.31 -33.65
N VAL A 55 -19.60 -22.90 -33.68
CA VAL A 55 -19.28 -24.13 -32.95
C VAL A 55 -18.21 -23.85 -31.89
N LEU A 56 -18.50 -24.17 -30.63
CA LEU A 56 -17.53 -24.12 -29.54
C LEU A 56 -17.00 -25.53 -29.23
N LEU A 57 -15.70 -25.73 -29.43
CA LEU A 57 -14.98 -26.93 -29.01
C LEU A 57 -14.26 -26.66 -27.69
N CYS A 58 -14.49 -27.50 -26.68
CA CYS A 58 -13.80 -27.41 -25.40
C CYS A 58 -13.05 -28.70 -25.11
N VAL A 59 -11.75 -28.59 -24.86
CA VAL A 59 -10.89 -29.68 -24.39
C VAL A 59 -10.51 -29.35 -22.94
N ASP A 60 -10.95 -30.17 -21.99
CA ASP A 60 -10.56 -30.03 -20.58
C ASP A 60 -9.43 -31.01 -20.23
N ASP A 61 -8.57 -30.62 -19.31
CA ASP A 61 -7.40 -31.39 -18.84
C ASP A 61 -6.53 -31.99 -19.97
N ALA A 62 -6.20 -31.18 -20.99
CA ALA A 62 -5.45 -31.64 -22.17
C ALA A 62 -4.06 -32.21 -21.83
N HIS A 63 -3.47 -31.85 -20.69
CA HIS A 63 -2.19 -32.42 -20.21
C HIS A 63 -2.28 -33.89 -19.79
N LEU A 64 -3.48 -34.48 -19.73
CA LEU A 64 -3.67 -35.91 -19.48
C LEU A 64 -3.70 -36.74 -20.76
N LEU A 65 -3.70 -36.09 -21.93
CA LEU A 65 -3.65 -36.77 -23.22
C LEU A 65 -2.22 -37.22 -23.51
N GLU A 66 -2.05 -38.43 -24.07
CA GLU A 66 -0.74 -38.99 -24.41
C GLU A 66 -0.06 -38.25 -25.57
N ASP A 67 -0.87 -37.65 -26.46
CA ASP A 67 -0.43 -36.84 -27.61
C ASP A 67 -1.29 -35.57 -27.71
N THR A 68 -0.64 -34.41 -27.80
CA THR A 68 -1.26 -33.08 -27.93
C THR A 68 -0.95 -32.38 -29.26
N ASP A 69 -0.16 -32.97 -30.15
CA ASP A 69 0.25 -32.32 -31.41
C ASP A 69 -0.96 -32.08 -32.33
N TRP A 70 -1.93 -33.01 -32.29
CA TRP A 70 -3.20 -32.86 -32.99
C TRP A 70 -4.01 -31.64 -32.54
N LEU A 71 -3.80 -31.11 -31.33
CA LEU A 71 -4.49 -29.89 -30.88
C LEU A 71 -3.95 -28.65 -31.59
N VAL A 72 -2.65 -28.63 -31.90
CA VAL A 72 -2.04 -27.56 -32.70
C VAL A 72 -2.51 -27.64 -34.15
N GLU A 73 -2.56 -28.85 -34.69
CA GLU A 73 -3.11 -29.09 -36.04
C GLU A 73 -4.60 -28.70 -36.12
N LEU A 74 -5.40 -29.10 -35.13
CA LEU A 74 -6.81 -28.71 -35.03
C LEU A 74 -6.95 -27.20 -34.94
N ALA A 75 -6.14 -26.53 -34.11
CA ALA A 75 -6.15 -25.08 -33.98
C ALA A 75 -5.83 -24.36 -35.31
N ALA A 76 -4.93 -24.91 -36.12
CA ALA A 76 -4.63 -24.40 -37.45
C ALA A 76 -5.80 -24.63 -38.43
N ASN A 77 -6.40 -25.83 -38.41
CA ASN A 77 -7.49 -26.20 -39.29
C ASN A 77 -8.78 -25.41 -39.03
N VAL A 78 -9.03 -25.00 -37.79
CA VAL A 78 -10.23 -24.21 -37.45
C VAL A 78 -10.08 -22.71 -37.69
N ALA A 79 -8.89 -22.21 -38.07
CA ALA A 79 -8.61 -20.77 -38.12
C ALA A 79 -9.52 -19.96 -39.08
N ASP A 80 -9.96 -20.60 -40.17
CA ASP A 80 -10.82 -20.00 -41.20
C ASP A 80 -12.29 -20.44 -41.13
N GLU A 81 -12.63 -21.29 -40.16
CA GLU A 81 -13.99 -21.80 -39.92
C GLU A 81 -14.66 -21.03 -38.78
N PRO A 82 -16.00 -21.00 -38.66
CA PRO A 82 -16.67 -20.29 -37.57
C PRO A 82 -16.66 -21.10 -36.25
N VAL A 83 -15.46 -21.52 -35.83
CA VAL A 83 -15.21 -22.43 -34.71
C VAL A 83 -14.29 -21.77 -33.68
N ALA A 84 -14.72 -21.78 -32.41
CA ALA A 84 -13.90 -21.40 -31.27
C ALA A 84 -13.36 -22.66 -30.57
N LEU A 85 -12.04 -22.81 -30.46
CA LEU A 85 -11.40 -23.90 -29.74
C LEU A 85 -10.82 -23.40 -28.41
N LEU A 86 -11.37 -23.88 -27.29
CA LEU A 86 -10.85 -23.63 -25.95
C LEU A 86 -10.18 -24.87 -25.39
N ILE A 87 -8.91 -24.74 -24.99
CA ILE A 87 -8.10 -25.84 -24.45
C ILE A 87 -7.70 -25.49 -23.02
N ALA A 88 -8.12 -26.27 -22.03
CA ALA A 88 -7.66 -26.13 -20.66
C ALA A 88 -6.53 -27.13 -20.37
N THR A 89 -5.41 -26.64 -19.83
CA THR A 89 -4.23 -27.48 -19.58
C THR A 89 -3.37 -26.96 -18.42
N GLU A 90 -2.55 -27.83 -17.86
CA GLU A 90 -1.43 -27.48 -16.96
C GLU A 90 -0.09 -27.38 -17.71
N ALA A 91 0.00 -27.96 -18.91
CA ALA A 91 1.21 -28.00 -19.73
C ALA A 91 1.50 -26.66 -20.44
N GLU A 92 2.64 -26.60 -21.14
CA GLU A 92 2.97 -25.48 -22.02
C GLU A 92 1.96 -25.36 -23.17
N PRO A 93 1.70 -24.15 -23.69
CA PRO A 93 0.66 -23.91 -24.70
C PRO A 93 1.11 -24.25 -26.14
N HIS A 94 2.30 -24.81 -26.32
CA HIS A 94 2.85 -25.28 -27.63
C HIS A 94 2.68 -24.26 -28.79
N GLY A 95 2.91 -22.97 -28.52
CA GLY A 95 2.86 -21.90 -29.54
C GLY A 95 1.46 -21.33 -29.83
N LEU A 96 0.41 -21.85 -29.21
CA LEU A 96 -0.96 -21.32 -29.33
C LEU A 96 -1.18 -20.07 -28.46
N PRO A 97 -2.12 -19.18 -28.83
CA PRO A 97 -2.53 -18.07 -27.97
C PRO A 97 -3.02 -18.59 -26.63
N TRP A 98 -2.61 -17.97 -25.52
CA TRP A 98 -2.92 -18.47 -24.19
C TRP A 98 -3.15 -17.37 -23.16
N VAL A 99 -3.87 -17.73 -22.09
CA VAL A 99 -4.01 -16.89 -20.89
C VAL A 99 -3.76 -17.74 -19.65
N ARG A 100 -2.97 -17.17 -18.73
CA ARG A 100 -2.70 -17.74 -17.41
C ARG A 100 -3.89 -17.55 -16.47
N LEU A 101 -4.29 -18.59 -15.76
CA LEU A 101 -5.17 -18.53 -14.60
C LEU A 101 -4.30 -18.47 -13.34
N ASP A 102 -3.88 -17.27 -12.98
CA ASP A 102 -3.11 -17.02 -11.76
C ASP A 102 -3.95 -17.30 -10.49
N PRO A 103 -3.32 -17.54 -9.34
CA PRO A 103 -4.03 -17.57 -8.07
C PRO A 103 -4.90 -16.30 -7.89
N LEU A 104 -6.08 -16.45 -7.29
CA LEU A 104 -6.89 -15.30 -6.90
C LEU A 104 -6.11 -14.45 -5.90
N ASP A 105 -6.26 -13.14 -5.99
CA ASP A 105 -5.75 -12.27 -4.94
C ASP A 105 -6.51 -12.49 -3.62
N HIS A 106 -6.00 -11.92 -2.54
CA HIS A 106 -6.59 -12.12 -1.22
C HIS A 106 -8.01 -11.56 -1.12
N ALA A 107 -8.28 -10.40 -1.73
CA ALA A 107 -9.57 -9.76 -1.66
C ALA A 107 -10.63 -10.59 -2.41
N ASP A 108 -10.30 -11.11 -3.58
CA ASP A 108 -11.13 -12.04 -4.34
C ASP A 108 -11.32 -13.37 -3.61
N SER A 109 -10.28 -13.89 -2.96
CA SER A 109 -10.38 -15.09 -2.12
C SER A 109 -11.39 -14.90 -0.99
N LEU A 110 -11.33 -13.76 -0.28
CA LEU A 110 -12.29 -13.42 0.76
C LEU A 110 -13.70 -13.22 0.21
N ARG A 111 -13.86 -12.62 -0.97
CA ARG A 111 -15.19 -12.50 -1.63
C ARG A 111 -15.78 -13.86 -1.94
N VAL A 112 -14.99 -14.77 -2.52
CA VAL A 112 -15.40 -16.16 -2.78
C VAL A 112 -15.83 -16.85 -1.49
N LEU A 113 -15.07 -16.70 -0.40
CA LEU A 113 -15.42 -17.29 0.89
C LEU A 113 -16.72 -16.73 1.48
N ARG A 114 -16.95 -15.42 1.37
CA ARG A 114 -18.22 -14.79 1.82
C ARG A 114 -19.42 -15.30 1.04
N GLU A 115 -19.25 -15.57 -0.25
CA GLU A 115 -20.30 -16.13 -1.10
C GLU A 115 -20.55 -17.61 -0.78
N LEU A 116 -19.49 -18.39 -0.55
CA LEU A 116 -19.59 -19.82 -0.20
C LEU A 116 -20.16 -20.04 1.21
N ARG A 117 -19.79 -19.19 2.17
CA ARG A 117 -20.19 -19.24 3.57
C ARG A 117 -20.50 -17.82 4.08
N PRO A 118 -21.72 -17.33 3.86
CA PRO A 118 -22.17 -16.06 4.44
C PRO A 118 -22.03 -16.09 5.98
N GLY A 119 -21.47 -15.02 6.56
CA GLY A 119 -21.27 -14.93 8.01
C GLY A 119 -19.99 -15.56 8.55
N LEU A 120 -19.08 -16.05 7.69
CA LEU A 120 -17.78 -16.54 8.12
C LEU A 120 -17.00 -15.43 8.85
N ALA A 121 -16.51 -15.73 10.06
CA ALA A 121 -15.75 -14.78 10.85
C ALA A 121 -14.50 -14.31 10.09
N PRO A 122 -14.18 -13.00 10.05
CA PRO A 122 -13.09 -12.46 9.22
C PRO A 122 -11.73 -13.16 9.44
N GLY A 123 -11.37 -13.43 10.69
CA GLY A 123 -10.10 -14.10 10.99
C GLY A 123 -10.03 -15.55 10.52
N LEU A 124 -11.16 -16.27 10.49
CA LEU A 124 -11.22 -17.63 9.95
C LEU A 124 -11.25 -17.62 8.42
N ALA A 125 -11.90 -16.62 7.81
CA ALA A 125 -11.86 -16.42 6.36
C ALA A 125 -10.43 -16.13 5.89
N ASP A 126 -9.67 -15.33 6.64
CA ASP A 126 -8.24 -15.09 6.37
C ASP A 126 -7.42 -16.39 6.44
N ASP A 127 -7.62 -17.24 7.46
CA ASP A 127 -6.92 -18.52 7.58
C ASP A 127 -7.17 -19.43 6.38
N VAL A 128 -8.43 -19.56 5.98
CA VAL A 128 -8.82 -20.39 4.83
C VAL A 128 -8.22 -19.82 3.54
N ALA A 129 -8.26 -18.50 3.36
CA ALA A 129 -7.68 -17.87 2.18
C ALA A 129 -6.15 -18.03 2.11
N ASP A 130 -5.46 -17.89 3.25
CA ASP A 130 -4.01 -18.06 3.36
C ASP A 130 -3.61 -19.52 3.08
N LEU A 131 -4.34 -20.50 3.62
CA LEU A 131 -4.09 -21.92 3.36
C LEU A 131 -4.36 -22.27 1.89
N ALA A 132 -5.44 -21.75 1.31
CA ALA A 132 -5.80 -22.01 -0.09
C ALA A 132 -4.85 -21.35 -1.10
N ARG A 133 -4.09 -20.32 -0.69
CA ARG A 133 -3.14 -19.57 -1.55
C ARG A 133 -3.78 -19.08 -2.86
N GLY A 134 -5.03 -18.62 -2.79
CA GLY A 134 -5.77 -18.13 -3.95
C GLY A 134 -6.27 -19.22 -4.91
N ASN A 135 -6.17 -20.50 -4.56
CA ASN A 135 -6.71 -21.60 -5.36
C ASN A 135 -8.24 -21.74 -5.12
N PRO A 136 -9.09 -21.50 -6.14
CA PRO A 136 -10.55 -21.54 -5.98
C PRO A 136 -11.11 -22.88 -5.49
N LEU A 137 -10.53 -24.00 -5.93
CA LEU A 137 -10.97 -25.33 -5.49
C LEU A 137 -10.59 -25.56 -4.03
N ALA A 138 -9.36 -25.21 -3.62
CA ALA A 138 -8.95 -25.30 -2.22
C ALA A 138 -9.83 -24.43 -1.30
N LEU A 139 -10.15 -23.19 -1.70
CA LEU A 139 -11.09 -22.32 -0.97
C LEU A 139 -12.45 -23.02 -0.77
N THR A 140 -12.94 -23.69 -1.82
CA THR A 140 -14.23 -24.36 -1.81
C THR A 140 -14.22 -25.60 -0.90
N GLU A 141 -13.20 -26.44 -1.01
CA GLU A 141 -13.06 -27.65 -0.19
C GLU A 141 -12.88 -27.29 1.30
N LEU A 142 -12.00 -26.33 1.61
CA LEU A 142 -11.77 -25.86 2.98
C LEU A 142 -13.03 -25.24 3.59
N ALA A 143 -13.73 -24.34 2.88
CA ALA A 143 -14.93 -23.70 3.40
C ALA A 143 -16.08 -24.69 3.68
N ARG A 144 -16.15 -25.79 2.92
CA ARG A 144 -17.10 -26.88 3.14
C ARG A 144 -16.75 -27.73 4.34
N ALA A 145 -15.46 -28.00 4.55
CA ALA A 145 -14.96 -28.87 5.61
C ALA A 145 -14.82 -28.21 6.99
N LEU A 146 -15.07 -26.90 7.11
CA LEU A 146 -15.03 -26.20 8.41
C LEU A 146 -15.96 -26.85 9.44
N THR A 147 -15.41 -27.16 10.62
CA THR A 147 -16.17 -27.78 11.72
C THR A 147 -16.98 -26.76 12.51
N SER A 148 -17.97 -27.25 13.28
CA SER A 148 -18.76 -26.40 14.18
C SER A 148 -17.90 -25.64 15.19
N ASP A 149 -16.85 -26.28 15.71
CA ASP A 149 -15.92 -25.66 16.66
C ASP A 149 -15.07 -24.55 16.01
N GLN A 150 -14.68 -24.73 14.75
CA GLN A 150 -13.97 -23.70 14.00
C GLN A 150 -14.87 -22.50 13.73
N LEU A 151 -16.10 -22.75 13.27
CA LEU A 151 -17.10 -21.72 13.02
C LEU A 151 -17.48 -20.97 14.32
N GLY A 152 -17.54 -21.68 15.45
CA GLY A 152 -17.77 -21.12 16.78
C GLY A 152 -16.55 -20.46 17.42
N GLY A 153 -15.37 -20.53 16.79
CA GLY A 153 -14.13 -19.95 17.28
C GLY A 153 -13.43 -20.70 18.42
N THR A 154 -13.97 -21.86 18.82
CA THR A 154 -13.43 -22.72 19.88
C THR A 154 -12.27 -23.61 19.39
N ALA A 155 -12.16 -23.85 18.08
CA ALA A 155 -11.04 -24.54 17.44
C ALA A 155 -10.23 -23.63 16.49
N PRO A 156 -8.95 -23.92 16.20
CA PRO A 156 -8.15 -23.14 15.24
C PRO A 156 -8.63 -23.35 13.81
N GLY A 157 -8.36 -22.37 12.95
CA GLY A 157 -8.56 -22.54 11.51
C GLY A 157 -7.79 -23.76 10.99
N PRO A 158 -8.20 -24.32 9.84
CA PRO A 158 -7.54 -25.48 9.25
C PRO A 158 -6.07 -25.16 8.93
N ASP A 159 -5.19 -26.15 9.14
CA ASP A 159 -3.74 -26.06 8.87
C ASP A 159 -3.31 -26.94 7.68
N ALA A 160 -4.21 -27.78 7.16
CA ALA A 160 -4.05 -28.62 5.99
C ALA A 160 -5.37 -28.73 5.20
N LEU A 161 -5.26 -29.20 3.96
CA LEU A 161 -6.44 -29.57 3.17
C LEU A 161 -7.20 -30.74 3.84
N PRO A 162 -8.53 -30.77 3.75
CA PRO A 162 -9.37 -31.85 4.28
C PRO A 162 -8.91 -33.23 3.77
N GLU A 163 -9.15 -34.30 4.54
CA GLU A 163 -8.75 -35.66 4.15
C GLU A 163 -9.41 -36.12 2.85
N ASP A 164 -10.64 -35.66 2.59
CA ASP A 164 -11.42 -35.93 1.37
C ASP A 164 -11.15 -34.95 0.22
N SER A 165 -10.14 -34.07 0.35
CA SER A 165 -9.77 -33.10 -0.67
C SER A 165 -9.26 -33.78 -1.95
N SER A 166 -9.85 -33.39 -3.09
CA SER A 166 -9.43 -33.89 -4.40
C SER A 166 -8.02 -33.40 -4.77
N LEU A 167 -7.68 -32.17 -4.37
CA LEU A 167 -6.33 -31.62 -4.54
C LEU A 167 -5.31 -32.38 -3.70
N ARG A 168 -5.64 -32.67 -2.44
CA ARG A 168 -4.78 -33.45 -1.53
C ARG A 168 -4.51 -34.85 -2.10
N ALA A 169 -5.54 -35.57 -2.50
CA ALA A 169 -5.41 -36.89 -3.12
C ALA A 169 -4.57 -36.85 -4.40
N ARG A 170 -4.77 -35.85 -5.26
CA ARG A 170 -3.99 -35.67 -6.49
C ARG A 170 -2.50 -35.41 -6.21
N PHE A 171 -2.17 -34.56 -5.23
CA PHE A 171 -0.77 -34.31 -4.86
C PHE A 171 -0.13 -35.54 -4.21
N GLY A 172 -0.86 -36.28 -3.38
CA GLY A 172 -0.42 -37.56 -2.82
C GLY A 172 -0.12 -38.61 -3.89
N ALA A 173 -0.99 -38.74 -4.90
CA ALA A 173 -0.77 -39.65 -6.03
C ALA A 173 0.46 -39.27 -6.86
N ARG A 174 0.65 -37.97 -7.17
CA ARG A 174 1.85 -37.49 -7.86
C ARG A 174 3.12 -37.76 -7.06
N PHE A 175 3.09 -37.53 -5.75
CA PHE A 175 4.20 -37.87 -4.86
C PHE A 175 4.48 -39.37 -4.83
N GLY A 176 3.45 -40.21 -4.82
CA GLY A 176 3.58 -41.67 -4.85
C GLY A 176 4.24 -42.20 -6.12
N ALA A 177 4.02 -41.53 -7.26
CA ALA A 177 4.57 -41.87 -8.57
C ALA A 177 6.04 -41.46 -8.77
N LEU A 178 6.58 -40.60 -7.90
CA LEU A 178 7.98 -40.18 -7.98
C LEU A 178 8.95 -41.35 -7.71
N SER A 179 10.14 -41.25 -8.29
CA SER A 179 11.25 -42.17 -7.96
C SER A 179 11.59 -42.11 -6.45
N PRO A 180 12.17 -43.17 -5.85
CA PRO A 180 12.52 -43.17 -4.42
C PRO A 180 13.41 -41.99 -4.00
N GLN A 181 14.39 -41.61 -4.83
CA GLN A 181 15.24 -40.45 -4.59
C GLN A 181 14.45 -39.14 -4.72
N ALA A 182 13.57 -38.99 -5.71
CA ALA A 182 12.73 -37.81 -5.85
C ALA A 182 11.74 -37.63 -4.69
N ARG A 183 11.22 -38.72 -4.13
CA ARG A 183 10.41 -38.68 -2.89
C ARG A 183 11.22 -38.18 -1.71
N PHE A 184 12.48 -38.62 -1.58
CA PHE A 184 13.37 -38.14 -0.52
C PHE A 184 13.74 -36.67 -0.70
N ALA A 185 14.09 -36.24 -1.91
CA ALA A 185 14.32 -34.84 -2.25
C ALA A 185 13.09 -33.95 -1.94
N THR A 186 11.89 -34.42 -2.31
CA THR A 186 10.63 -33.75 -1.97
C THR A 186 10.45 -33.65 -0.45
N ALA A 187 10.76 -34.71 0.31
CA ALA A 187 10.67 -34.69 1.75
C ALA A 187 11.62 -33.67 2.40
N LEU A 188 12.86 -33.55 1.90
CA LEU A 188 13.82 -32.52 2.34
C LEU A 188 13.24 -31.11 2.17
N CYS A 189 12.69 -30.78 1.01
CA CYS A 189 12.08 -29.47 0.74
C CYS A 189 10.77 -29.20 1.48
N VAL A 190 10.06 -30.26 1.91
CA VAL A 190 8.81 -30.10 2.68
C VAL A 190 9.07 -29.88 4.17
N VAL A 191 10.12 -30.50 4.73
CA VAL A 191 10.50 -30.31 6.15
C VAL A 191 11.33 -29.04 6.40
N ASP A 192 12.01 -28.52 5.37
CA ASP A 192 12.71 -27.22 5.38
C ASP A 192 12.46 -26.48 4.06
N ASP A 193 11.77 -25.34 4.14
CA ASP A 193 11.41 -24.51 3.00
C ASP A 193 12.58 -23.69 2.43
N GLU A 194 13.72 -23.69 3.12
CA GLU A 194 14.98 -23.07 2.68
C GLU A 194 15.93 -24.06 2.00
N VAL A 195 15.47 -25.26 1.66
CA VAL A 195 16.23 -26.21 0.83
C VAL A 195 15.97 -25.89 -0.63
N ASP A 196 16.99 -25.32 -1.29
CA ASP A 196 17.01 -25.03 -2.72
C ASP A 196 17.70 -26.15 -3.52
N ALA A 197 17.70 -26.01 -4.85
CA ALA A 197 18.32 -26.99 -5.75
C ALA A 197 19.82 -27.20 -5.45
N ASP A 198 20.54 -26.15 -5.06
CA ASP A 198 21.96 -26.21 -4.70
C ASP A 198 22.20 -26.95 -3.37
N ALA A 199 21.29 -26.81 -2.40
CA ALA A 199 21.31 -27.60 -1.17
C ALA A 199 21.00 -29.07 -1.46
N LEU A 200 20.05 -29.37 -2.35
CA LEU A 200 19.76 -30.74 -2.78
C LEU A 200 20.93 -31.38 -3.53
N ALA A 201 21.58 -30.65 -4.44
CA ALA A 201 22.72 -31.14 -5.23
C ALA A 201 23.95 -31.48 -4.38
N ARG A 202 24.04 -30.93 -3.15
CA ARG A 202 25.09 -31.24 -2.17
C ARG A 202 24.76 -32.44 -1.29
N MET A 203 23.53 -32.96 -1.34
CA MET A 203 23.16 -34.15 -0.58
C MET A 203 23.78 -35.40 -1.21
N PRO A 204 24.37 -36.28 -0.40
CA PRO A 204 24.83 -37.57 -0.90
C PRO A 204 23.64 -38.38 -1.45
N ASP A 205 23.89 -39.13 -2.53
CA ASP A 205 22.95 -40.09 -3.12
C ASP A 205 21.67 -39.50 -3.76
N LEU A 206 21.62 -38.19 -4.04
CA LEU A 206 20.60 -37.58 -4.92
C LEU A 206 21.18 -37.30 -6.31
N ASP A 207 20.58 -37.89 -7.35
CA ASP A 207 20.90 -37.54 -8.72
C ASP A 207 20.10 -36.32 -9.23
N LEU A 208 20.56 -35.74 -10.34
CA LEU A 208 19.93 -34.55 -10.93
C LEU A 208 18.49 -34.84 -11.40
N ALA A 209 18.23 -36.05 -11.92
CA ALA A 209 16.92 -36.45 -12.40
C ALA A 209 15.88 -36.45 -11.26
N ALA A 210 16.26 -36.95 -10.08
CA ALA A 210 15.43 -36.94 -8.89
C ALA A 210 15.13 -35.53 -8.39
N ILE A 211 16.09 -34.60 -8.51
CA ILE A 211 15.90 -33.18 -8.16
C ILE A 211 14.92 -32.52 -9.13
N GLU A 212 15.06 -32.77 -10.43
CA GLU A 212 14.14 -32.27 -11.46
C GLU A 212 12.72 -32.81 -11.28
N GLU A 213 12.57 -34.11 -11.01
CA GLU A 213 11.30 -34.74 -10.67
C GLU A 213 10.63 -34.09 -9.44
N ALA A 214 11.40 -33.88 -8.36
CA ALA A 214 10.89 -33.25 -7.14
C ALA A 214 10.48 -31.79 -7.38
N ASN A 215 11.30 -31.03 -8.11
CA ASN A 215 10.99 -29.64 -8.47
C ASN A 215 9.71 -29.55 -9.31
N ALA A 216 9.53 -30.43 -10.30
CA ALA A 216 8.31 -30.45 -11.11
C ALA A 216 7.02 -30.69 -10.28
N LEU A 217 7.10 -31.38 -9.14
CA LEU A 217 5.99 -31.48 -8.19
C LEU A 217 5.83 -30.20 -7.36
N LEU A 218 6.93 -29.67 -6.83
CA LEU A 218 6.95 -28.53 -5.91
C LEU A 218 6.72 -27.17 -6.59
N ASP A 219 6.89 -27.08 -7.92
CA ASP A 219 6.57 -25.91 -8.74
C ASP A 219 5.10 -25.51 -8.68
N GLY A 220 4.22 -26.43 -8.24
CA GLY A 220 2.84 -26.10 -7.90
C GLY A 220 2.68 -25.16 -6.68
N GLY A 221 3.79 -24.82 -6.02
CA GLY A 221 3.87 -23.76 -5.02
C GLY A 221 3.52 -24.19 -3.59
N PRO A 222 3.30 -23.22 -2.68
CA PRO A 222 3.13 -23.46 -1.25
C PRO A 222 1.94 -24.35 -0.87
N LEU A 223 0.88 -24.36 -1.69
CA LEU A 223 -0.29 -25.22 -1.46
C LEU A 223 0.08 -26.70 -1.59
N VAL A 224 0.93 -27.06 -2.57
CA VAL A 224 1.45 -28.43 -2.73
C VAL A 224 2.26 -28.83 -1.51
N ARG A 225 3.19 -27.97 -1.07
CA ARG A 225 3.98 -28.24 0.15
C ARG A 225 3.11 -28.45 1.38
N SER A 226 2.08 -27.61 1.57
CA SER A 226 1.13 -27.75 2.67
C SER A 226 0.39 -29.09 2.62
N ALA A 227 -0.10 -29.50 1.45
CA ALA A 227 -0.74 -30.80 1.28
C ALA A 227 0.22 -31.97 1.54
N LEU A 228 1.45 -31.89 1.04
CA LEU A 228 2.45 -32.95 1.19
C LEU A 228 2.96 -33.10 2.63
N ARG A 229 2.87 -32.07 3.49
CA ARG A 229 3.28 -32.17 4.90
C ARG A 229 2.55 -33.29 5.66
N THR A 230 1.29 -33.55 5.32
CA THR A 230 0.50 -34.63 5.91
C THR A 230 0.64 -35.96 5.15
N GLU A 231 0.89 -35.92 3.85
CA GLU A 231 0.99 -37.13 2.99
C GLU A 231 2.34 -37.84 3.07
N ILE A 232 3.43 -37.13 3.37
CA ILE A 232 4.75 -37.76 3.40
C ILE A 232 4.83 -38.75 4.59
N PRO A 233 5.20 -40.03 4.32
CA PRO A 233 5.36 -41.04 5.37
C PRO A 233 6.28 -40.56 6.50
N LEU A 234 5.91 -40.86 7.74
CA LEU A 234 6.64 -40.42 8.92
C LEU A 234 8.12 -40.85 8.91
N ALA A 235 8.40 -42.08 8.44
CA ALA A 235 9.77 -42.58 8.28
C ALA A 235 10.61 -41.72 7.33
N LEU A 236 10.02 -41.29 6.21
CA LEU A 236 10.71 -40.45 5.22
C LEU A 236 10.92 -39.02 5.76
N ARG A 237 9.95 -38.48 6.51
CA ARG A 237 10.12 -37.20 7.23
C ARG A 237 11.28 -37.25 8.22
N TYR A 238 11.39 -38.31 9.03
CA TYR A 238 12.50 -38.48 9.95
C TYR A 238 13.85 -38.63 9.24
N ALA A 239 13.90 -39.41 8.15
CA ALA A 239 15.10 -39.53 7.33
C ALA A 239 15.53 -38.16 6.76
N ALA A 240 14.59 -37.35 6.29
CA ALA A 240 14.87 -36.01 5.78
C ALA A 240 15.42 -35.07 6.86
N HIS A 241 14.81 -35.06 8.06
CA HIS A 241 15.38 -34.32 9.20
C HIS A 241 16.78 -34.82 9.58
N ALA A 242 17.02 -36.14 9.53
CA ALA A 242 18.34 -36.70 9.84
C ALA A 242 19.42 -36.23 8.86
N ALA A 243 19.14 -36.32 7.56
CA ALA A 243 20.05 -35.86 6.52
C ALA A 243 20.32 -34.35 6.62
N LEU A 244 19.30 -33.53 6.86
CA LEU A 244 19.49 -32.08 7.04
C LEU A 244 20.29 -31.74 8.30
N ALA A 245 20.08 -32.46 9.41
CA ALA A 245 20.87 -32.23 10.62
C ALA A 245 22.37 -32.55 10.42
N GLU A 246 22.69 -33.50 9.55
CA GLU A 246 24.07 -33.93 9.24
C GLU A 246 24.73 -33.03 8.19
N ALA A 247 23.98 -32.61 7.16
CA ALA A 247 24.50 -31.81 6.06
C ALA A 247 24.63 -30.31 6.38
N LEU A 248 23.75 -29.77 7.23
CA LEU A 248 23.72 -28.32 7.51
C LEU A 248 24.84 -27.91 8.50
N PRO A 249 25.41 -26.70 8.35
CA PRO A 249 26.36 -26.17 9.31
C PRO A 249 25.69 -25.91 10.67
N PRO A 250 26.47 -25.84 11.77
CA PRO A 250 25.97 -25.41 13.08
C PRO A 250 25.18 -24.11 12.99
N GLY A 251 23.94 -24.11 13.49
CA GLY A 251 23.04 -22.97 13.39
C GLY A 251 21.59 -23.31 13.74
N PRO A 252 20.66 -22.36 13.60
CA PRO A 252 19.25 -22.55 13.93
C PRO A 252 18.55 -23.59 13.06
N ARG A 253 18.87 -23.64 11.76
CA ARG A 253 18.31 -24.65 10.85
C ARG A 253 18.71 -26.06 11.28
N ARG A 254 20.00 -26.31 11.48
CA ARG A 254 20.48 -27.59 12.02
C ARG A 254 19.85 -27.92 13.37
N THR A 255 19.75 -26.93 14.27
CA THR A 255 19.10 -27.09 15.58
C THR A 255 17.66 -27.59 15.48
N TRP A 256 16.88 -27.04 14.54
CA TRP A 256 15.52 -27.50 14.27
C TRP A 256 15.47 -28.96 13.82
N HIS A 257 16.38 -29.37 12.93
CA HIS A 257 16.44 -30.75 12.46
C HIS A 257 16.95 -31.74 13.52
N GLU A 258 17.91 -31.33 14.36
CA GLU A 258 18.37 -32.11 15.52
C GLU A 258 17.23 -32.35 16.52
N ALA A 259 16.41 -31.32 16.79
CA ALA A 259 15.27 -31.42 17.70
C ALA A 259 14.22 -32.45 17.25
N ALA A 260 14.03 -32.61 15.93
CA ALA A 260 13.13 -33.62 15.38
C ALA A 260 13.60 -35.06 15.67
N ARG A 261 14.91 -35.29 15.87
CA ARG A 261 15.50 -36.61 16.19
C ARG A 261 15.53 -36.92 17.69
N ALA A 262 15.39 -35.92 18.55
CA ALA A 262 15.58 -36.03 19.99
C ALA A 262 14.35 -35.54 20.77
N PRO A 263 13.22 -36.28 20.73
CA PRO A 263 11.96 -35.84 21.33
C PRO A 263 12.04 -35.60 22.85
N GLY A 264 12.99 -36.23 23.55
CA GLY A 264 13.20 -36.07 25.00
C GLY A 264 13.99 -34.81 25.42
N ALA A 265 14.54 -34.03 24.49
CA ALA A 265 15.36 -32.85 24.79
C ALA A 265 14.85 -31.56 24.11
N ARG A 266 13.56 -31.53 23.74
CA ARG A 266 12.96 -30.46 22.93
C ARG A 266 13.08 -29.07 23.53
N ASP A 267 12.91 -28.93 24.85
CA ASP A 267 12.98 -27.61 25.51
C ASP A 267 14.39 -27.00 25.42
N ALA A 268 15.45 -27.81 25.56
CA ALA A 268 16.83 -27.34 25.40
C ALA A 268 17.11 -26.84 23.96
N PHE A 269 16.52 -27.48 22.95
CA PHE A 269 16.60 -26.99 21.57
C PHE A 269 15.79 -25.70 21.35
N ALA A 270 14.64 -25.56 22.03
CA ALA A 270 13.84 -24.34 22.01
C ALA A 270 14.65 -23.13 22.53
N ASP A 271 15.37 -23.29 23.65
CA ASP A 271 16.23 -22.22 24.20
C ASP A 271 17.32 -21.77 23.21
N ARG A 272 17.98 -22.72 22.54
CA ARG A 272 18.98 -22.39 21.51
C ARG A 272 18.38 -21.61 20.33
N LEU A 273 17.14 -21.93 19.94
CA LEU A 273 16.42 -21.21 18.89
C LEU A 273 16.00 -19.82 19.35
N VAL A 274 15.60 -19.62 20.60
CA VAL A 274 15.31 -18.30 21.18
C VAL A 274 16.55 -17.42 21.17
N ASP A 275 17.71 -17.98 21.54
CA ASP A 275 18.98 -17.25 21.47
C ASP A 275 19.35 -16.86 20.03
N SER A 276 19.08 -17.75 19.07
CA SER A 276 19.24 -17.45 17.64
C SER A 276 18.31 -16.33 17.20
N ALA A 277 17.03 -16.40 17.55
CA ALA A 277 16.03 -15.39 17.21
C ALA A 277 16.41 -14.02 17.78
N ASN A 278 16.88 -13.97 19.04
CA ASN A 278 17.33 -12.75 19.68
C ASN A 278 18.59 -12.16 19.02
N ARG A 279 19.50 -13.00 18.50
CA ARG A 279 20.65 -12.53 17.69
C ARG A 279 20.18 -11.97 16.36
N ALA A 280 19.33 -12.69 15.62
CA ALA A 280 18.78 -12.24 14.35
C ALA A 280 18.06 -10.88 14.48
N ARG A 281 17.24 -10.73 15.53
CA ARG A 281 16.57 -9.46 15.87
C ARG A 281 17.54 -8.31 16.07
N ARG A 282 18.66 -8.51 16.77
CA ARG A 282 19.69 -7.47 16.97
C ARG A 282 20.37 -7.04 15.67
N CYS A 283 20.38 -7.91 14.66
CA CYS A 283 20.92 -7.62 13.32
C CYS A 283 19.86 -7.09 12.34
N GLY A 284 18.61 -6.88 12.78
CA GLY A 284 17.51 -6.45 11.91
C GLY A 284 16.91 -7.56 11.03
N ASP A 285 17.33 -8.82 11.20
CA ASP A 285 16.78 -9.97 10.48
C ASP A 285 15.53 -10.52 11.20
N TYR A 286 14.45 -9.74 11.14
CA TYR A 286 13.17 -10.13 11.70
C TYR A 286 12.53 -11.37 11.05
N PRO A 287 12.65 -11.61 9.72
CA PRO A 287 12.19 -12.87 9.14
C PRO A 287 12.83 -14.11 9.78
N ALA A 288 14.16 -14.11 9.97
CA ALA A 288 14.84 -15.21 10.64
C ALA A 288 14.45 -15.30 12.13
N ALA A 289 14.34 -14.16 12.82
CA ALA A 289 13.91 -14.11 14.22
C ALA A 289 12.51 -14.71 14.41
N ALA A 290 11.56 -14.35 13.53
CA ALA A 290 10.20 -14.84 13.59
C ALA A 290 10.12 -16.36 13.34
N ARG A 291 10.87 -16.86 12.35
CA ARG A 291 10.97 -18.30 12.05
C ARG A 291 11.54 -19.08 13.24
N ASP A 292 12.62 -18.58 13.84
CA ASP A 292 13.29 -19.27 14.94
C ASP A 292 12.43 -19.24 16.23
N HIS A 293 11.70 -18.15 16.50
CA HIS A 293 10.70 -18.12 17.57
C HIS A 293 9.48 -19.03 17.30
N ASP A 294 8.98 -19.10 16.05
CA ASP A 294 7.92 -20.05 15.67
C ASP A 294 8.36 -21.50 15.93
N ARG A 295 9.61 -21.84 15.55
CA ARG A 295 10.21 -23.16 15.78
C ARG A 295 10.43 -23.44 17.26
N ALA A 296 10.90 -22.46 18.05
CA ALA A 296 11.00 -22.59 19.50
C ALA A 296 9.63 -22.90 20.12
N ALA A 297 8.59 -22.14 19.76
CA ALA A 297 7.23 -22.39 20.21
C ALA A 297 6.68 -23.77 19.80
N ALA A 298 7.14 -24.34 18.69
CA ALA A 298 6.75 -25.69 18.27
C ALA A 298 7.41 -26.79 19.11
N LEU A 299 8.55 -26.51 19.75
CA LEU A 299 9.31 -27.45 20.58
C LEU A 299 8.96 -27.35 22.07
N THR A 300 8.48 -26.20 22.54
CA THR A 300 8.16 -25.95 23.95
C THR A 300 6.89 -26.67 24.39
N ALA A 301 6.99 -27.44 25.49
CA ALA A 301 5.85 -28.15 26.07
C ALA A 301 5.00 -27.26 27.01
N ASP A 302 5.63 -26.41 27.82
CA ASP A 302 4.94 -25.53 28.77
C ASP A 302 4.04 -24.49 28.03
N PRO A 303 2.73 -24.42 28.32
CA PRO A 303 1.81 -23.56 27.59
C PRO A 303 2.15 -22.07 27.68
N ASP A 304 2.59 -21.58 28.84
CA ASP A 304 2.93 -20.16 29.06
C ASP A 304 4.25 -19.78 28.38
N ALA A 305 5.28 -20.62 28.45
CA ALA A 305 6.51 -20.44 27.69
C ALA A 305 6.26 -20.48 26.19
N ARG A 306 5.44 -21.43 25.72
CA ARG A 306 5.03 -21.50 24.31
C ARG A 306 4.28 -20.24 23.87
N ALA A 307 3.34 -19.73 24.68
CA ALA A 307 2.65 -18.49 24.41
C ALA A 307 3.61 -17.30 24.34
N ARG A 308 4.61 -17.23 25.23
CA ARG A 308 5.66 -16.20 25.22
C ARG A 308 6.49 -16.21 23.93
N HIS A 309 6.88 -17.38 23.44
CA HIS A 309 7.58 -17.52 22.16
C HIS A 309 6.71 -17.13 20.96
N LEU A 310 5.42 -17.49 20.97
CA LEU A 310 4.47 -17.07 19.93
C LEU A 310 4.24 -15.55 19.91
N ILE A 311 4.19 -14.90 21.07
CA ILE A 311 4.10 -13.43 21.17
C ILE A 311 5.38 -12.77 20.63
N ALA A 312 6.55 -13.35 20.92
CA ALA A 312 7.81 -12.90 20.36
C ALA A 312 7.85 -13.08 18.83
N ALA A 313 7.45 -14.25 18.32
CA ALA A 313 7.32 -14.51 16.89
C ALA A 313 6.36 -13.54 16.22
N ALA A 314 5.21 -13.26 16.85
CA ALA A 314 4.25 -12.29 16.33
C ALA A 314 4.83 -10.88 16.23
N THR A 315 5.66 -10.48 17.19
CA THR A 315 6.37 -9.20 17.16
C THR A 315 7.32 -9.12 15.95
N ASP A 316 8.09 -10.18 15.71
CA ASP A 316 9.04 -10.24 14.59
C ASP A 316 8.33 -10.36 13.23
N HIS A 317 7.22 -11.12 13.15
CA HIS A 317 6.34 -11.16 11.97
C HIS A 317 5.75 -9.79 11.66
N TRP A 318 5.32 -9.05 12.68
CA TRP A 318 4.81 -7.70 12.45
C TRP A 318 5.93 -6.78 11.95
N ALA A 319 7.10 -6.78 12.59
CA ALA A 319 8.25 -5.96 12.21
C ALA A 319 8.65 -6.17 10.73
N SER A 320 8.72 -7.43 10.29
CA SER A 320 9.06 -7.82 8.91
C SER A 320 7.95 -7.61 7.87
N GLY A 321 6.78 -7.08 8.26
CA GLY A 321 5.68 -6.83 7.32
C GLY A 321 4.82 -8.06 7.02
N ALA A 322 4.77 -9.04 7.92
CA ALA A 322 3.91 -10.22 7.86
C ALA A 322 2.76 -10.18 8.91
N PRO A 323 1.87 -9.16 8.91
CA PRO A 323 0.86 -8.99 9.94
C PRO A 323 -0.14 -10.16 10.04
N ARG A 324 -0.33 -10.92 8.96
CA ARG A 324 -1.16 -12.13 8.97
C ARG A 324 -0.56 -13.22 9.86
N ARG A 325 0.73 -13.53 9.66
CA ARG A 325 1.46 -14.50 10.51
C ARG A 325 1.48 -14.05 11.97
N ALA A 326 1.63 -12.74 12.21
CA ALA A 326 1.51 -12.17 13.55
C ALA A 326 0.14 -12.45 14.18
N ARG A 327 -0.97 -12.25 13.45
CA ARG A 327 -2.33 -12.55 13.96
C ARG A 327 -2.56 -14.04 14.23
N VAL A 328 -2.01 -14.93 13.40
CA VAL A 328 -2.09 -16.38 13.63
C VAL A 328 -1.38 -16.74 14.93
N ALA A 329 -0.12 -16.30 15.11
CA ALA A 329 0.65 -16.55 16.33
C ALA A 329 -0.06 -15.99 17.58
N LEU A 330 -0.63 -14.79 17.52
CA LEU A 330 -1.37 -14.18 18.63
C LEU A 330 -2.69 -14.89 18.96
N ARG A 331 -3.36 -15.52 18.00
CA ARG A 331 -4.57 -16.31 18.26
C ARG A 331 -4.22 -17.64 18.92
N THR A 332 -3.15 -18.29 18.47
CA THR A 332 -2.64 -19.51 19.10
C THR A 332 -2.18 -19.23 20.53
N ALA A 333 -1.41 -18.16 20.75
CA ALA A 333 -0.93 -17.78 22.09
C ALA A 333 -2.10 -17.56 23.08
N ALA A 334 -3.17 -16.89 22.65
CA ALA A 334 -4.32 -16.58 23.51
C ALA A 334 -5.11 -17.80 23.98
N ARG A 335 -4.90 -18.99 23.39
CA ARG A 335 -5.53 -20.24 23.82
C ARG A 335 -4.65 -21.07 24.73
N LEU A 336 -3.38 -20.70 24.87
CA LEU A 336 -2.38 -21.45 25.62
C LEU A 336 -2.13 -20.87 27.01
N THR A 337 -2.48 -19.60 27.26
CA THR A 337 -2.15 -18.93 28.51
C THR A 337 -3.34 -18.18 29.10
N ASP A 338 -3.44 -18.26 30.43
CA ASP A 338 -4.32 -17.44 31.23
C ASP A 338 -3.61 -16.28 31.96
N SER A 339 -2.32 -16.08 31.67
CA SER A 339 -1.52 -15.00 32.25
C SER A 339 -1.99 -13.63 31.77
N ASP A 340 -2.41 -12.78 32.70
CA ASP A 340 -2.82 -11.40 32.41
C ASP A 340 -1.68 -10.59 31.76
N GLU A 341 -0.43 -10.82 32.18
CA GLU A 341 0.74 -10.19 31.58
C GLU A 341 0.91 -10.57 30.10
N LEU A 342 0.85 -11.86 29.76
CA LEU A 342 1.02 -12.32 28.39
C LEU A 342 -0.15 -11.89 27.51
N ARG A 343 -1.38 -11.91 28.05
CA ARG A 343 -2.56 -11.35 27.36
C ARG A 343 -2.36 -9.87 27.07
N ALA A 344 -1.98 -9.07 28.06
CA ALA A 344 -1.77 -7.63 27.87
C ALA A 344 -0.67 -7.33 26.82
N ARG A 345 0.44 -8.08 26.82
CA ARG A 345 1.48 -7.98 25.77
C ARG A 345 0.95 -8.31 24.37
N ALA A 346 0.16 -9.37 24.26
CA ALA A 346 -0.49 -9.75 23.00
C ALA A 346 -1.47 -8.66 22.52
N GLU A 347 -2.19 -8.02 23.44
CA GLU A 347 -3.12 -6.93 23.15
C GLU A 347 -2.43 -5.66 22.62
N VAL A 348 -1.22 -5.34 23.10
CA VAL A 348 -0.41 -4.24 22.52
C VAL A 348 -0.09 -4.50 21.04
N LEU A 349 0.32 -5.74 20.71
CA LEU A 349 0.62 -6.13 19.33
C LEU A 349 -0.64 -6.12 18.45
N ARG A 350 -1.76 -6.65 18.95
CA ARG A 350 -3.05 -6.60 18.23
C ARG A 350 -3.46 -5.16 17.94
N GLY A 351 -3.30 -4.26 18.91
CA GLY A 351 -3.59 -2.84 18.73
C GLY A 351 -2.70 -2.19 17.66
N GLY A 352 -1.40 -2.49 17.65
CA GLY A 352 -0.48 -2.04 16.59
C GLY A 352 -0.83 -2.59 15.20
N LEU A 353 -1.28 -3.85 15.10
CA LEU A 353 -1.75 -4.45 13.86
C LEU A 353 -3.07 -3.82 13.37
N ASP A 354 -3.95 -3.47 14.31
CA ASP A 354 -5.23 -2.80 14.03
C ASP A 354 -5.03 -1.35 13.56
N LEU A 355 -3.93 -0.69 13.95
CA LEU A 355 -3.56 0.63 13.42
C LEU A 355 -3.36 0.60 11.89
N GLY A 356 -2.73 -0.46 11.37
CA GLY A 356 -2.48 -0.61 9.94
C GLY A 356 -3.68 -1.12 9.12
N ASN A 357 -4.55 -1.93 9.71
CA ASN A 357 -5.57 -2.68 8.95
C ASN A 357 -6.93 -2.84 9.64
N GLY A 358 -7.06 -2.45 10.90
CA GLY A 358 -8.29 -2.57 11.68
C GLY A 358 -9.05 -1.24 11.77
N LEU A 359 -9.98 -1.19 12.72
CA LEU A 359 -10.71 0.00 13.10
C LEU A 359 -9.87 0.80 14.13
N PRO A 360 -9.44 2.03 13.83
CA PRO A 360 -8.61 2.80 14.75
C PRO A 360 -9.26 3.04 16.13
N ASP A 361 -10.58 3.20 16.21
CA ASP A 361 -11.28 3.39 17.48
C ASP A 361 -11.23 2.13 18.39
N VAL A 362 -11.22 0.94 17.79
CA VAL A 362 -11.02 -0.33 18.49
C VAL A 362 -9.56 -0.44 18.94
N ALA A 363 -8.62 -0.06 18.09
CA ALA A 363 -7.19 -0.06 18.41
C ALA A 363 -6.90 0.84 19.64
N VAL A 364 -7.44 2.07 19.66
CA VAL A 364 -7.29 2.99 20.81
C VAL A 364 -7.76 2.35 22.11
N ARG A 365 -8.98 1.80 22.14
CA ARG A 365 -9.54 1.18 23.36
C ARG A 365 -8.69 0.01 23.83
N ARG A 366 -8.27 -0.86 22.89
CA ARG A 366 -7.43 -2.02 23.17
C ARG A 366 -6.09 -1.61 23.78
N LEU A 367 -5.44 -0.60 23.19
CA LEU A 367 -4.13 -0.13 23.61
C LEU A 367 -4.16 0.60 24.96
N LEU A 368 -5.20 1.42 25.22
CA LEU A 368 -5.38 2.06 26.52
C LEU A 368 -5.60 1.04 27.63
N HIS A 369 -6.43 0.02 27.39
CA HIS A 369 -6.65 -1.05 28.35
C HIS A 369 -5.34 -1.82 28.62
N ALA A 370 -4.63 -2.24 27.57
CA ALA A 370 -3.35 -2.92 27.71
C ALA A 370 -2.29 -2.08 28.45
N ALA A 371 -2.24 -0.76 28.21
CA ALA A 371 -1.35 0.14 28.94
C ALA A 371 -1.68 0.19 30.44
N GLY A 372 -2.97 0.15 30.81
CA GLY A 372 -3.43 0.07 32.20
C GLY A 372 -2.93 -1.19 32.91
N GLU A 373 -3.07 -2.35 32.28
CA GLU A 373 -2.61 -3.64 32.84
C GLU A 373 -1.08 -3.71 32.96
N LEU A 374 -0.35 -3.08 32.02
CA LEU A 374 1.11 -3.14 31.97
C LEU A 374 1.81 -2.08 32.82
N VAL A 375 1.12 -1.04 33.30
CA VAL A 375 1.77 0.10 33.96
C VAL A 375 2.61 -0.30 35.19
N GLY A 376 2.13 -1.29 35.96
CA GLY A 376 2.77 -1.75 37.19
C GLY A 376 3.93 -2.71 36.98
N THR A 377 3.96 -3.44 35.86
CA THR A 377 4.91 -4.54 35.60
C THR A 377 5.88 -4.24 34.44
N HIS A 378 5.40 -3.55 33.40
CA HIS A 378 6.08 -3.33 32.13
C HIS A 378 5.88 -1.89 31.62
N ARG A 379 6.29 -0.91 32.44
CA ARG A 379 6.11 0.53 32.16
C ARG A 379 6.51 0.95 30.75
N THR A 380 7.67 0.51 30.24
CA THR A 380 8.13 0.89 28.90
C THR A 380 7.14 0.43 27.82
N LEU A 381 6.63 -0.80 27.93
CA LEU A 381 5.65 -1.32 26.99
C LEU A 381 4.28 -0.62 27.14
N ALA A 382 3.89 -0.25 28.36
CA ALA A 382 2.71 0.59 28.57
C ALA A 382 2.84 1.95 27.84
N ILE A 383 4.01 2.59 27.91
CA ILE A 383 4.27 3.85 27.18
C ILE A 383 4.25 3.63 25.67
N THR A 384 4.82 2.53 25.17
CA THR A 384 4.71 2.15 23.75
C THR A 384 3.25 1.98 23.33
N ALA A 385 2.44 1.31 24.14
CA ALA A 385 1.01 1.15 23.87
C ALA A 385 0.28 2.50 23.83
N LEU A 386 0.61 3.43 24.72
CA LEU A 386 0.07 4.81 24.70
C LEU A 386 0.51 5.57 23.45
N GLY A 387 1.76 5.40 22.99
CA GLY A 387 2.24 5.97 21.74
C GLY A 387 1.41 5.49 20.54
N PHE A 388 1.14 4.19 20.44
CA PHE A 388 0.27 3.64 19.39
C PHE A 388 -1.20 4.05 19.56
N ALA A 389 -1.70 4.20 20.78
CA ALA A 389 -3.05 4.68 21.05
C ALA A 389 -3.22 6.13 20.56
N GLY A 390 -2.20 6.97 20.77
CA GLY A 390 -2.17 8.33 20.24
C GLY A 390 -2.23 8.35 18.72
N GLU A 391 -1.40 7.56 18.04
CA GLU A 391 -1.44 7.52 16.57
C GLU A 391 -2.77 6.96 16.04
N ALA A 392 -3.34 5.94 16.67
CA ALA A 392 -4.67 5.43 16.31
C ALA A 392 -5.76 6.50 16.48
N ALA A 393 -5.72 7.27 17.58
CA ALA A 393 -6.66 8.36 17.81
C ALA A 393 -6.46 9.52 16.80
N SER A 394 -5.22 9.81 16.42
CA SER A 394 -4.87 10.78 15.38
C SER A 394 -5.43 10.38 14.00
N ILE A 395 -5.24 9.12 13.60
CA ILE A 395 -5.78 8.56 12.35
C ILE A 395 -7.32 8.59 12.37
N ALA A 396 -7.93 8.22 13.50
CA ALA A 396 -9.37 8.29 13.70
C ALA A 396 -9.91 9.73 13.62
N GLY A 397 -9.09 10.74 13.93
CA GLY A 397 -9.52 12.12 14.16
C GLY A 397 -10.07 12.37 15.57
N ASP A 398 -10.08 11.35 16.44
CA ASP A 398 -10.63 11.42 17.79
C ASP A 398 -9.66 12.11 18.76
N HIS A 399 -9.66 13.45 18.71
CA HIS A 399 -8.81 14.27 19.55
C HIS A 399 -9.19 14.25 21.04
N VAL A 400 -10.41 13.80 21.39
CA VAL A 400 -10.80 13.61 22.79
C VAL A 400 -10.04 12.42 23.35
N ARG A 401 -10.08 11.27 22.67
CA ARG A 401 -9.30 10.10 23.07
C ARG A 401 -7.80 10.33 22.97
N TYR A 402 -7.34 11.15 22.02
CA TYR A 402 -5.94 11.57 21.97
C TYR A 402 -5.54 12.31 23.27
N ALA A 403 -6.38 13.24 23.73
CA ALA A 403 -6.12 13.99 24.96
C ALA A 403 -6.17 13.09 26.21
N GLU A 404 -7.10 12.14 26.28
CA GLU A 404 -7.14 11.12 27.33
C GLU A 404 -5.85 10.27 27.37
N THR A 405 -5.40 9.84 26.19
CA THR A 405 -4.13 9.08 26.04
C THR A 405 -2.93 9.91 26.51
N ALA A 406 -2.86 11.18 26.12
CA ALA A 406 -1.78 12.08 26.53
C ALA A 406 -1.82 12.38 28.04
N ALA A 407 -3.01 12.50 28.64
CA ALA A 407 -3.16 12.68 30.08
C ALA A 407 -2.69 11.44 30.86
N PHE A 408 -3.02 10.24 30.38
CA PHE A 408 -2.50 9.00 30.98
C PHE A 408 -0.98 8.91 30.81
N ALA A 409 -0.43 9.21 29.63
CA ALA A 409 1.02 9.26 29.43
C ALA A 409 1.72 10.26 30.38
N ALA A 410 1.11 11.42 30.60
CA ALA A 410 1.61 12.44 31.52
C ALA A 410 1.67 11.94 32.97
N SER A 411 0.70 11.15 33.43
CA SER A 411 0.72 10.58 34.78
C SER A 411 1.83 9.54 34.99
N LEU A 412 2.41 9.02 33.91
CA LEU A 412 3.52 8.07 33.97
C LEU A 412 4.90 8.74 33.95
N ARG A 413 4.98 10.02 33.62
CA ARG A 413 6.25 10.74 33.44
C ARG A 413 7.05 10.80 34.74
N ARG A 414 8.36 10.54 34.63
CA ARG A 414 9.37 10.70 35.68
C ARG A 414 10.34 11.83 35.28
N PRO A 415 11.09 12.43 36.23
CA PRO A 415 12.05 13.49 35.92
C PRO A 415 13.20 13.04 35.00
N ASP A 416 13.71 11.83 35.20
CA ASP A 416 14.91 11.31 34.53
C ASP A 416 14.55 10.27 33.45
N GLU A 417 13.74 10.66 32.46
CA GLU A 417 13.42 9.75 31.35
C GLU A 417 14.59 9.57 30.38
N PRO A 418 14.86 8.33 29.93
CA PRO A 418 15.66 8.08 28.73
C PRO A 418 15.05 8.79 27.52
N ASP A 419 15.88 9.20 26.56
CA ASP A 419 15.44 9.92 25.36
C ASP A 419 14.38 9.14 24.57
N GLU A 420 14.48 7.80 24.51
CA GLU A 420 13.54 6.91 23.83
C GLU A 420 12.14 6.93 24.46
N THR A 421 12.07 7.11 25.77
CA THR A 421 10.79 7.21 26.48
C THR A 421 10.27 8.63 26.42
N ARG A 422 11.15 9.61 26.64
CA ARG A 422 10.81 11.04 26.64
C ARG A 422 10.20 11.48 25.31
N ILE A 423 10.72 11.01 24.18
CA ILE A 423 10.19 11.39 22.86
C ILE A 423 8.72 10.99 22.68
N THR A 424 8.32 9.80 23.15
CA THR A 424 6.93 9.34 23.09
C THR A 424 6.03 10.23 23.94
N LEU A 425 6.45 10.51 25.17
CA LEU A 425 5.68 11.32 26.13
C LEU A 425 5.55 12.78 25.67
N ASP A 426 6.64 13.38 25.17
CA ASP A 426 6.66 14.74 24.64
C ASP A 426 5.82 14.84 23.35
N HIS A 427 5.90 13.83 22.48
CA HIS A 427 5.08 13.79 21.27
C HIS A 427 3.58 13.79 21.60
N LEU A 428 3.14 12.90 22.50
CA LEU A 428 1.75 12.87 22.95
C LEU A 428 1.31 14.21 23.57
N ALA A 429 2.12 14.80 24.46
CA ALA A 429 1.80 16.06 25.10
C ALA A 429 1.71 17.23 24.10
N GLY A 430 2.71 17.38 23.22
CA GLY A 430 2.77 18.46 22.24
C GLY A 430 1.67 18.39 21.20
N MET A 431 1.35 17.19 20.71
CA MET A 431 0.24 16.99 19.77
C MET A 431 -1.13 17.21 20.43
N ALA A 432 -1.32 16.77 21.68
CA ALA A 432 -2.56 17.02 22.42
C ALA A 432 -2.80 18.52 22.65
N ALA A 433 -1.76 19.26 23.04
CA ALA A 433 -1.80 20.71 23.15
C ALA A 433 -2.10 21.38 21.79
N THR A 434 -1.52 20.88 20.70
CA THR A 434 -1.84 21.35 19.35
C THR A 434 -3.31 21.15 18.99
N PHE A 435 -3.87 19.97 19.20
CA PHE A 435 -5.27 19.68 18.88
C PHE A 435 -6.26 20.49 19.72
N ALA A 436 -5.87 20.84 20.95
CA ALA A 436 -6.62 21.73 21.82
C ALA A 436 -6.44 23.23 21.50
N GLY A 437 -5.63 23.59 20.50
CA GLY A 437 -5.35 24.97 20.12
C GLY A 437 -4.43 25.73 21.09
N ARG A 438 -3.77 25.03 22.01
CA ARG A 438 -2.82 25.60 22.99
C ARG A 438 -1.40 25.64 22.39
N HIS A 439 -1.24 26.39 21.30
CA HIS A 439 0.01 26.41 20.51
C HIS A 439 1.25 26.85 21.31
N HIS A 440 1.08 27.74 22.28
CA HIS A 440 2.16 28.22 23.14
C HIS A 440 2.73 27.12 24.06
N GLU A 441 1.87 26.21 24.56
CA GLU A 441 2.28 25.02 25.31
C GLU A 441 2.88 23.95 24.39
N ALA A 442 2.31 23.77 23.19
CA ALA A 442 2.74 22.76 22.24
C ALA A 442 4.15 23.00 21.71
N LEU A 443 4.49 24.26 21.43
CA LEU A 443 5.71 24.63 20.71
C LEU A 443 7.03 24.19 21.38
N PRO A 444 7.32 24.50 22.67
CA PRO A 444 8.57 24.07 23.29
C PRO A 444 8.68 22.55 23.37
N VAL A 445 7.56 21.86 23.62
CA VAL A 445 7.51 20.40 23.71
C VAL A 445 7.77 19.75 22.35
N LEU A 446 7.09 20.20 21.30
CA LEU A 446 7.30 19.66 19.95
C LEU A 446 8.70 19.95 19.39
N ARG A 447 9.32 21.08 19.75
CA ARG A 447 10.74 21.34 19.41
C ARG A 447 11.66 20.32 20.07
N SER A 448 11.40 20.00 21.35
CA SER A 448 12.16 18.95 22.03
C SER A 448 12.00 17.58 21.35
N VAL A 449 10.80 17.25 20.84
CA VAL A 449 10.57 16.02 20.05
C VAL A 449 11.43 15.97 18.79
N VAL A 450 11.54 17.09 18.06
CA VAL A 450 12.40 17.19 16.87
C VAL A 450 13.87 16.96 17.22
N GLU A 451 14.38 17.61 18.28
CA GLU A 451 15.75 17.45 18.75
C GLU A 451 16.04 16.04 19.30
N LEU A 452 15.05 15.41 19.93
CA LEU A 452 15.12 14.01 20.40
C LEU A 452 15.21 13.03 19.22
N ALA A 453 14.42 13.26 18.17
CA ALA A 453 14.37 12.39 17.00
C ALA A 453 15.70 12.29 16.25
N GLU A 454 16.55 13.32 16.36
CA GLU A 454 17.90 13.32 15.79
C GLU A 454 18.88 12.46 16.58
N ARG A 455 18.68 12.36 17.89
CA ARG A 455 19.54 11.61 18.81
C ARG A 455 19.15 10.15 18.93
N VAL A 456 17.86 9.83 18.80
CA VAL A 456 17.33 8.48 18.89
C VAL A 456 17.34 7.83 17.49
N PRO A 457 18.22 6.85 17.21
CA PRO A 457 18.38 6.28 15.86
C PRO A 457 17.28 5.27 15.50
N HIS A 458 16.07 5.42 16.04
CA HIS A 458 14.94 4.52 15.80
C HIS A 458 13.96 5.14 14.79
N PRO A 459 13.48 4.39 13.78
CA PRO A 459 12.59 4.93 12.74
C PRO A 459 11.29 5.53 13.31
N GLN A 460 10.68 4.90 14.33
CA GLN A 460 9.48 5.46 14.99
C GLN A 460 9.73 6.84 15.60
N ALA A 461 10.90 7.05 16.23
CA ALA A 461 11.27 8.34 16.80
C ALA A 461 11.40 9.41 15.70
N LYS A 462 11.98 9.05 14.57
CA LYS A 462 12.10 9.92 13.39
C LYS A 462 10.76 10.22 12.73
N ILE A 463 9.83 9.26 12.70
CA ILE A 463 8.44 9.49 12.25
C ILE A 463 7.77 10.54 13.13
N TRP A 464 7.81 10.38 14.45
CA TRP A 464 7.22 11.34 15.39
C TRP A 464 7.91 12.71 15.35
N GLY A 465 9.23 12.74 15.18
CA GLY A 465 9.99 13.98 14.93
C GLY A 465 9.56 14.68 13.65
N GLY A 466 9.42 13.93 12.55
CA GLY A 466 8.93 14.45 11.27
C GLY A 466 7.51 15.01 11.36
N GLN A 467 6.62 14.33 12.09
CA GLN A 467 5.27 14.80 12.39
C GLN A 467 5.25 16.06 13.26
N ALA A 468 6.12 16.12 14.28
CA ALA A 468 6.27 17.29 15.13
C ALA A 468 6.76 18.51 14.34
N ALA A 469 7.82 18.34 13.52
CA ALA A 469 8.33 19.38 12.63
C ALA A 469 7.28 19.83 11.60
N TYR A 470 6.52 18.91 11.01
CA TYR A 470 5.42 19.20 10.10
C TYR A 470 4.36 20.08 10.78
N THR A 471 3.99 19.73 12.01
CA THR A 471 3.03 20.46 12.83
C THR A 471 3.54 21.85 13.23
N LEU A 472 4.84 21.99 13.46
CA LEU A 472 5.52 23.26 13.69
C LEU A 472 5.71 24.10 12.42
N GLY A 473 5.37 23.58 11.25
CA GLY A 473 5.55 24.26 9.96
C GLY A 473 7.00 24.30 9.48
N ASP A 474 7.90 23.55 10.10
CA ASP A 474 9.29 23.35 9.66
C ASP A 474 9.34 22.23 8.62
N ALA A 475 9.03 22.59 7.38
CA ALA A 475 8.89 21.65 6.28
C ALA A 475 10.23 20.97 5.94
N THR A 476 11.36 21.67 6.09
CA THR A 476 12.69 21.13 5.81
C THR A 476 13.05 20.05 6.81
N ARG A 477 12.96 20.35 8.11
CA ARG A 477 13.28 19.37 9.16
C ARG A 477 12.32 18.20 9.15
N ALA A 478 11.04 18.44 8.85
CA ALA A 478 10.06 17.37 8.64
C ALA A 478 10.48 16.43 7.51
N HIS A 479 10.96 16.97 6.39
CA HIS A 479 11.39 16.19 5.24
C HIS A 479 12.66 15.38 5.51
N GLU A 480 13.65 16.00 6.18
CA GLU A 480 14.89 15.34 6.59
C GLU A 480 14.61 14.16 7.54
N LEU A 481 13.81 14.38 8.58
CA LEU A 481 13.47 13.35 9.56
C LEU A 481 12.64 12.22 8.92
N ALA A 482 11.66 12.55 8.08
CA ALA A 482 10.86 11.55 7.39
C ALA A 482 11.70 10.72 6.39
N THR A 483 12.63 11.35 5.68
CA THR A 483 13.57 10.63 4.79
C THR A 483 14.50 9.72 5.61
N SER A 484 15.05 10.24 6.70
CA SER A 484 15.88 9.47 7.63
C SER A 484 15.10 8.32 8.29
N ALA A 485 13.79 8.46 8.49
CA ALA A 485 12.92 7.40 9.00
C ALA A 485 12.76 6.26 7.99
N VAL A 486 12.60 6.56 6.70
CA VAL A 486 12.54 5.52 5.64
C VAL A 486 13.86 4.76 5.59
N THR A 487 15.00 5.46 5.57
CA THR A 487 16.33 4.84 5.57
C THR A 487 16.53 3.97 6.81
N ALA A 488 16.25 4.49 8.00
CA ALA A 488 16.40 3.74 9.25
C ALA A 488 15.48 2.51 9.30
N ALA A 489 14.26 2.59 8.78
CA ALA A 489 13.35 1.46 8.74
C ALA A 489 13.89 0.32 7.85
N HIS A 490 14.48 0.65 6.70
CA HIS A 490 15.14 -0.34 5.85
C HIS A 490 16.40 -0.93 6.49
N GLU A 491 17.28 -0.08 7.03
CA GLU A 491 18.54 -0.52 7.68
C GLU A 491 18.29 -1.44 8.88
N HIS A 492 17.22 -1.19 9.64
CA HIS A 492 16.88 -2.02 10.80
C HIS A 492 15.95 -3.19 10.46
N GLY A 493 15.46 -3.33 9.22
CA GLY A 493 14.50 -4.38 8.83
C GLY A 493 13.06 -4.17 9.34
N LEU A 494 12.71 -2.96 9.77
CA LEU A 494 11.39 -2.59 10.30
C LEU A 494 10.41 -2.22 9.17
N THR A 495 10.16 -3.18 8.27
CA THR A 495 9.31 -3.03 7.07
C THR A 495 7.93 -2.45 7.38
N ALA A 496 7.32 -2.80 8.51
CA ALA A 496 6.00 -2.29 8.90
C ALA A 496 5.93 -0.78 9.14
N LEU A 497 7.07 -0.10 9.33
CA LEU A 497 7.13 1.35 9.55
C LEU A 497 7.37 2.15 8.25
N VAL A 498 7.83 1.51 7.18
CA VAL A 498 8.12 2.16 5.90
C VAL A 498 6.92 2.93 5.34
N PRO A 499 5.69 2.35 5.28
CA PRO A 499 4.55 3.10 4.77
C PRO A 499 4.23 4.36 5.57
N TRP A 500 4.38 4.33 6.90
CA TRP A 500 4.12 5.47 7.78
C TRP A 500 5.19 6.57 7.66
N ALA A 501 6.46 6.19 7.50
CA ALA A 501 7.53 7.15 7.20
C ALA A 501 7.28 7.87 5.86
N LEU A 502 6.82 7.13 4.85
CA LEU A 502 6.49 7.70 3.54
C LEU A 502 5.32 8.70 3.59
N VAL A 503 4.36 8.55 4.53
CA VAL A 503 3.26 9.52 4.70
C VAL A 503 3.84 10.90 5.01
N TYR A 504 4.74 10.98 5.99
CA TYR A 504 5.34 12.26 6.39
C TYR A 504 6.37 12.76 5.37
N ARG A 505 7.02 11.88 4.61
CA ARG A 505 7.89 12.28 3.49
C ARG A 505 7.07 12.93 2.37
N ALA A 506 5.90 12.38 2.05
CA ALA A 506 4.99 12.96 1.06
C ALA A 506 4.40 14.31 1.53
N LEU A 507 3.92 14.37 2.78
CA LEU A 507 3.34 15.58 3.36
C LEU A 507 4.35 16.73 3.49
N SER A 508 5.57 16.45 3.94
CA SER A 508 6.64 17.44 4.06
C SER A 508 7.13 17.94 2.70
N ALA A 509 7.28 17.05 1.71
CA ALA A 509 7.62 17.42 0.33
C ALA A 509 6.54 18.33 -0.28
N MET A 510 5.25 18.08 0.03
CA MET A 510 4.16 18.96 -0.39
C MET A 510 4.28 20.35 0.24
N LEU A 511 4.66 20.47 1.52
CA LEU A 511 4.91 21.78 2.17
C LEU A 511 6.11 22.52 1.57
N LEU A 512 7.09 21.80 1.04
CA LEU A 512 8.24 22.33 0.31
C LEU A 512 7.95 22.63 -1.17
N ASP A 513 6.70 22.46 -1.62
CA ASP A 513 6.29 22.61 -3.02
C ASP A 513 7.00 21.65 -4.00
N GLN A 514 7.51 20.52 -3.49
CA GLN A 514 8.18 19.46 -4.24
C GLN A 514 7.20 18.38 -4.68
N HIS A 515 6.25 18.75 -5.56
CA HIS A 515 5.13 17.87 -5.94
C HIS A 515 5.54 16.53 -6.56
N SER A 516 6.65 16.47 -7.30
CA SER A 516 7.18 15.23 -7.87
C SER A 516 7.67 14.27 -6.79
N VAL A 517 8.44 14.78 -5.82
CA VAL A 517 8.93 14.02 -4.66
C VAL A 517 7.76 13.55 -3.80
N ALA A 518 6.79 14.43 -3.55
CA ALA A 518 5.58 14.10 -2.79
C ALA A 518 4.78 12.96 -3.46
N SER A 519 4.59 13.05 -4.78
CA SER A 519 3.90 12.02 -5.55
C SER A 519 4.65 10.68 -5.53
N ALA A 520 5.98 10.71 -5.73
CA ALA A 520 6.81 9.52 -5.70
C ALA A 520 6.74 8.81 -4.33
N ALA A 521 6.91 9.55 -3.23
CA ALA A 521 6.83 9.01 -1.88
C ALA A 521 5.46 8.41 -1.56
N ALA A 522 4.37 9.07 -1.99
CA ALA A 522 3.02 8.54 -1.75
C ALA A 522 2.70 7.31 -2.60
N PHE A 523 3.16 7.24 -3.86
CA PHE A 523 3.02 6.03 -4.67
C PHE A 523 3.83 4.85 -4.12
N GLU A 524 5.09 5.10 -3.74
CA GLU A 524 5.93 4.11 -3.03
C GLU A 524 5.20 3.64 -1.76
N GLY A 525 4.56 4.57 -1.04
CA GLY A 525 3.76 4.29 0.15
C GLY A 525 2.55 3.39 -0.11
N VAL A 526 1.78 3.64 -1.19
CA VAL A 526 0.68 2.75 -1.61
C VAL A 526 1.21 1.34 -1.89
N HIS A 527 2.30 1.21 -2.64
CA HIS A 527 2.88 -0.09 -2.98
C HIS A 527 3.38 -0.84 -1.75
N ALA A 528 4.17 -0.18 -0.90
CA ALA A 528 4.69 -0.76 0.34
C ALA A 528 3.56 -1.17 1.29
N ALA A 529 2.55 -0.32 1.50
CA ALA A 529 1.41 -0.61 2.36
C ALA A 529 0.56 -1.77 1.83
N THR A 530 0.33 -1.82 0.51
CA THR A 530 -0.45 -2.89 -0.13
C THR A 530 0.27 -4.24 0.02
N ALA A 531 1.59 -4.26 -0.20
CA ALA A 531 2.40 -5.49 -0.10
C ALA A 531 2.29 -6.17 1.26
N ILE A 532 2.17 -5.37 2.34
CA ILE A 532 2.07 -5.89 3.71
C ILE A 532 0.65 -5.83 4.29
N GLY A 533 -0.35 -5.43 3.49
CA GLY A 533 -1.76 -5.39 3.92
C GLY A 533 -2.13 -4.30 4.94
N GLN A 534 -1.43 -3.17 4.95
CA GLN A 534 -1.76 -1.99 5.78
C GLN A 534 -2.74 -1.05 5.07
N HIS A 535 -4.01 -1.44 4.98
CA HIS A 535 -5.04 -0.69 4.25
C HIS A 535 -5.26 0.74 4.76
N ASN A 536 -5.10 1.00 6.06
CA ASN A 536 -5.27 2.36 6.60
C ASN A 536 -4.16 3.30 6.05
N ALA A 537 -2.93 2.81 5.91
CA ALA A 537 -1.84 3.55 5.29
C ALA A 537 -2.04 3.74 3.77
N VAL A 538 -2.59 2.74 3.07
CA VAL A 538 -2.99 2.87 1.66
C VAL A 538 -3.95 4.05 1.47
N VAL A 539 -4.99 4.12 2.30
CA VAL A 539 -6.00 5.19 2.22
C VAL A 539 -5.39 6.57 2.51
N ASP A 540 -4.49 6.69 3.48
CA ASP A 540 -3.76 7.94 3.73
C ASP A 540 -2.95 8.38 2.50
N HIS A 541 -2.17 7.49 1.90
CA HIS A 541 -1.39 7.81 0.70
C HIS A 541 -2.28 8.19 -0.49
N LEU A 542 -3.41 7.50 -0.68
CA LEU A 542 -4.38 7.83 -1.74
C LEU A 542 -4.98 9.23 -1.57
N THR A 543 -5.34 9.61 -0.35
CA THR A 543 -5.90 10.94 -0.07
C THR A 543 -4.85 12.06 -0.19
N ILE A 544 -3.59 11.79 0.13
CA ILE A 544 -2.46 12.71 -0.15
C ILE A 544 -2.25 12.88 -1.66
N LEU A 545 -2.26 11.78 -2.42
CA LEU A 545 -2.19 11.81 -3.88
C LEU A 545 -3.37 12.54 -4.52
N ALA A 546 -4.56 12.42 -3.94
CA ALA A 546 -5.74 13.17 -4.37
C ALA A 546 -5.56 14.68 -4.13
N LEU A 547 -5.09 15.07 -2.94
CA LEU A 547 -4.82 16.47 -2.61
C LEU A 547 -3.76 17.08 -3.53
N LEU A 548 -2.66 16.36 -3.80
CA LEU A 548 -1.62 16.79 -4.76
C LEU A 548 -2.17 16.98 -6.18
N ALA A 549 -3.05 16.09 -6.64
CA ALA A 549 -3.72 16.25 -7.94
C ALA A 549 -4.63 17.48 -7.95
N ALA A 550 -5.43 17.66 -6.89
CA ALA A 550 -6.35 18.78 -6.76
C ALA A 550 -5.62 20.14 -6.71
N LEU A 551 -4.51 20.23 -5.97
CA LEU A 551 -3.67 21.44 -5.92
C LEU A 551 -3.10 21.81 -7.29
N ARG A 552 -2.71 20.81 -8.10
CA ARG A 552 -2.29 21.00 -9.51
C ARG A 552 -3.45 21.30 -10.47
N GLY A 553 -4.69 21.18 -10.01
CA GLY A 553 -5.88 21.36 -10.84
C GLY A 553 -6.21 20.17 -11.73
N ASP A 554 -5.61 19.00 -11.48
CA ASP A 554 -5.97 17.73 -12.12
C ASP A 554 -7.21 17.14 -11.43
N THR A 555 -8.37 17.64 -11.84
CA THR A 555 -9.65 17.37 -11.18
C THR A 555 -10.08 15.92 -11.30
N ASP A 556 -9.89 15.32 -12.48
CA ASP A 556 -10.37 13.97 -12.77
C ASP A 556 -9.61 12.94 -11.94
N THR A 557 -8.28 13.07 -11.86
CA THR A 557 -7.43 12.22 -11.02
C THR A 557 -7.73 12.41 -9.53
N ALA A 558 -7.95 13.66 -9.10
CA ALA A 558 -8.28 13.94 -7.71
C ALA A 558 -9.59 13.28 -7.30
N VAL A 559 -10.66 13.50 -8.07
CA VAL A 559 -12.00 12.92 -7.78
C VAL A 559 -11.93 11.40 -7.75
N HIS A 560 -11.33 10.77 -8.75
CA HIS A 560 -11.24 9.31 -8.82
C HIS A 560 -10.52 8.70 -7.61
N ARG A 561 -9.43 9.33 -7.13
CA ARG A 561 -8.71 8.85 -5.95
C ARG A 561 -9.49 9.03 -4.66
N ILE A 562 -10.27 10.11 -4.54
CA ILE A 562 -11.11 10.32 -3.35
C ILE A 562 -12.25 9.30 -3.35
N GLU A 563 -12.89 9.06 -4.49
CA GLU A 563 -13.94 8.05 -4.64
C GLU A 563 -13.41 6.64 -4.33
N ALA A 564 -12.20 6.30 -4.80
CA ALA A 564 -11.56 5.02 -4.50
C ALA A 564 -11.27 4.82 -3.01
N ALA A 565 -11.09 5.91 -2.25
CA ALA A 565 -10.86 5.87 -0.80
C ALA A 565 -12.15 5.98 0.03
N ALA A 566 -13.26 6.46 -0.56
CA ALA A 566 -14.45 6.91 0.18
C ALA A 566 -15.12 5.80 1.02
N GLU A 567 -15.30 4.61 0.43
CA GLU A 567 -15.90 3.46 1.12
C GLU A 567 -15.06 3.08 2.35
N GLN A 568 -13.74 2.94 2.18
CA GLN A 568 -12.85 2.56 3.28
C GLN A 568 -12.74 3.63 4.36
N ILE A 569 -12.79 4.93 4.00
CA ILE A 569 -12.84 6.03 4.97
C ILE A 569 -14.10 5.92 5.84
N ALA A 570 -15.26 5.67 5.23
CA ALA A 570 -16.54 5.57 5.92
C ALA A 570 -16.63 4.31 6.79
N GLU A 571 -16.28 3.15 6.24
CA GLU A 571 -16.36 1.86 6.93
C GLU A 571 -15.42 1.78 8.13
N ARG A 572 -14.24 2.41 8.04
CA ARG A 572 -13.18 2.28 9.06
C ARG A 572 -13.07 3.48 10.00
N GLY A 573 -13.80 4.57 9.74
CA GLY A 573 -13.73 5.79 10.55
C GLY A 573 -12.38 6.52 10.45
N LEU A 574 -11.83 6.65 9.23
CA LEU A 574 -10.51 7.28 9.00
C LEU A 574 -10.64 8.81 8.92
N GLY A 575 -10.81 9.47 10.08
CA GLY A 575 -11.04 10.92 10.16
C GLY A 575 -9.93 11.77 9.54
N ARG A 576 -8.65 11.38 9.71
CA ARG A 576 -7.51 12.09 9.10
C ARG A 576 -7.56 12.05 7.57
N SER A 577 -7.72 10.85 7.00
CA SER A 577 -7.80 10.67 5.54
C SER A 577 -9.07 11.33 4.98
N GLY A 578 -10.19 11.24 5.70
CA GLY A 578 -11.44 11.94 5.35
C GLY A 578 -11.26 13.47 5.28
N ALA A 579 -10.50 14.05 6.22
CA ALA A 579 -10.16 15.46 6.18
C ALA A 579 -9.30 15.81 4.95
N PHE A 580 -8.27 15.02 4.62
CA PHE A 580 -7.51 15.23 3.37
C PHE A 580 -8.40 15.13 2.11
N GLY A 581 -9.31 14.15 2.06
CA GLY A 581 -10.27 14.00 0.97
C GLY A 581 -11.21 15.20 0.83
N ALA A 582 -11.75 15.73 1.93
CA ALA A 582 -12.59 16.93 1.93
C ALA A 582 -11.81 18.16 1.46
N TRP A 583 -10.56 18.31 1.88
CA TRP A 583 -9.69 19.38 1.39
C TRP A 583 -9.40 19.24 -0.11
N ALA A 584 -9.09 18.04 -0.58
CA ALA A 584 -8.85 17.77 -1.99
C ALA A 584 -10.09 18.12 -2.85
N PHE A 585 -11.29 17.71 -2.44
CA PHE A 585 -12.52 18.11 -3.15
C PHE A 585 -12.74 19.62 -3.16
N ALA A 586 -12.48 20.32 -2.06
CA ALA A 586 -12.61 21.78 -2.03
C ALA A 586 -11.62 22.46 -2.98
N CYS A 587 -10.40 21.94 -3.11
CA CYS A 587 -9.41 22.40 -4.09
C CYS A 587 -9.89 22.14 -5.53
N VAL A 588 -10.54 20.99 -5.80
CA VAL A 588 -11.18 20.69 -7.09
C VAL A 588 -12.27 21.73 -7.41
N ASP A 589 -13.15 22.01 -6.46
CA ASP A 589 -14.24 22.99 -6.63
C ASP A 589 -13.71 24.41 -6.84
N LEU A 590 -12.66 24.82 -6.12
CA LEU A 590 -11.98 26.10 -6.35
C LEU A 590 -11.33 26.19 -7.73
N ALA A 591 -10.71 25.11 -8.19
CA ALA A 591 -10.18 25.04 -9.54
C ALA A 591 -11.33 25.15 -10.57
N LEU A 592 -12.51 24.59 -10.26
CA LEU A 592 -13.74 24.62 -11.07
C LEU A 592 -14.50 25.94 -11.02
N ASP A 593 -14.00 26.94 -10.29
CA ASP A 593 -14.67 28.22 -10.04
C ASP A 593 -16.03 28.05 -9.35
N ARG A 594 -16.11 27.10 -8.42
CA ARG A 594 -17.28 26.79 -7.57
C ARG A 594 -16.97 27.12 -6.09
N PRO A 595 -16.82 28.40 -5.72
CA PRO A 595 -16.39 28.78 -4.38
C PRO A 595 -17.42 28.41 -3.30
N ALA A 596 -18.72 28.37 -3.61
CA ALA A 596 -19.76 27.99 -2.65
C ALA A 596 -19.63 26.52 -2.23
N ASP A 597 -19.52 25.62 -3.22
CA ASP A 597 -19.33 24.18 -2.98
C ASP A 597 -18.04 23.92 -2.19
N ALA A 598 -16.95 24.59 -2.56
CA ALA A 598 -15.68 24.50 -1.84
C ALA A 598 -15.81 24.93 -0.37
N LEU A 599 -16.49 26.05 -0.11
CA LEU A 599 -16.68 26.57 1.24
C LEU A 599 -17.53 25.62 2.09
N ASP A 600 -18.57 25.03 1.52
CA ASP A 600 -19.44 24.09 2.23
C ASP A 600 -18.70 22.79 2.56
N ARG A 601 -17.88 22.26 1.64
CA ARG A 601 -17.01 21.10 1.95
C ARG A 601 -16.02 21.38 3.07
N LEU A 602 -15.37 22.55 3.05
CA LEU A 602 -14.41 22.93 4.10
C LEU A 602 -15.08 23.20 5.45
N ARG A 603 -16.36 23.58 5.47
CA ARG A 603 -17.18 23.64 6.69
C ARG A 603 -17.54 22.25 7.19
N LEU A 604 -17.95 21.36 6.28
CA LEU A 604 -18.39 19.99 6.54
C LEU A 604 -17.26 19.02 6.86
N MET A 605 -16.00 19.39 6.63
CA MET A 605 -14.80 18.75 7.22
C MET A 605 -14.92 18.59 8.77
N ALA A 606 -15.95 19.20 9.37
CA ALA A 606 -16.34 19.08 10.76
C ALA A 606 -17.23 17.87 11.14
N ALA A 607 -17.79 17.09 10.21
CA ALA A 607 -18.86 16.12 10.52
C ALA A 607 -18.64 14.74 9.89
N GLY A 608 -17.83 13.92 10.55
CA GLY A 608 -17.77 12.46 10.37
C GLY A 608 -17.67 11.76 11.72
N SER A 609 -17.80 10.43 11.76
CA SER A 609 -17.72 9.58 12.96
C SER A 609 -16.41 9.74 13.75
N GLY A 610 -15.37 10.32 13.13
CA GLY A 610 -14.07 10.61 13.72
C GLY A 610 -13.83 12.04 14.19
N GLY A 611 -14.80 12.95 14.13
CA GLY A 611 -14.60 14.36 14.55
C GLY A 611 -13.72 15.20 13.60
N VAL A 612 -13.39 16.43 14.02
CA VAL A 612 -12.68 17.43 13.21
C VAL A 612 -11.17 17.29 13.35
N HIS A 613 -10.43 16.98 12.27
CA HIS A 613 -8.97 17.00 12.32
C HIS A 613 -8.43 18.45 12.33
N THR A 614 -8.27 19.04 13.53
CA THR A 614 -7.96 20.47 13.72
C THR A 614 -6.70 20.93 12.99
N GLY A 615 -5.64 20.09 12.97
CA GLY A 615 -4.40 20.41 12.26
C GLY A 615 -4.60 20.65 10.76
N ILE A 616 -5.26 19.73 10.05
CA ILE A 616 -5.57 19.84 8.63
C ILE A 616 -6.47 21.05 8.35
N LYS A 617 -7.45 21.32 9.22
CA LYS A 617 -8.33 22.48 9.08
C LYS A 617 -7.57 23.82 9.13
N VAL A 618 -6.55 23.92 9.99
CA VAL A 618 -5.68 25.11 10.04
C VAL A 618 -4.87 25.22 8.74
N MET A 619 -4.34 24.12 8.21
CA MET A 619 -3.58 24.14 6.95
C MET A 619 -4.44 24.48 5.73
N ALA A 620 -5.71 24.07 5.72
CA ALA A 620 -6.65 24.39 4.65
C ALA A 620 -7.20 25.82 4.71
N ALA A 621 -6.92 26.60 5.77
CA ALA A 621 -7.48 27.93 5.99
C ALA A 621 -7.30 28.92 4.81
N PRO A 622 -6.17 28.97 4.07
CA PRO A 622 -6.05 29.82 2.88
C PRO A 622 -7.10 29.51 1.81
N HIS A 623 -7.46 28.24 1.63
CA HIS A 623 -8.51 27.83 0.69
C HIS A 623 -9.91 28.20 1.20
N VAL A 624 -10.12 28.22 2.54
CA VAL A 624 -11.35 28.77 3.14
C VAL A 624 -11.46 30.27 2.84
N VAL A 625 -10.36 31.03 2.95
CA VAL A 625 -10.33 32.45 2.61
C VAL A 625 -10.64 32.66 1.13
N GLU A 626 -9.97 31.92 0.23
CA GLU A 626 -10.22 31.98 -1.22
C GLU A 626 -11.71 31.72 -1.54
N ALA A 627 -12.30 30.65 -1.00
CA ALA A 627 -13.69 30.30 -1.21
C ALA A 627 -14.66 31.34 -0.64
N ALA A 628 -14.43 31.79 0.60
CA ALA A 628 -15.30 32.74 1.28
C ALA A 628 -15.26 34.13 0.63
N VAL A 629 -14.10 34.61 0.16
CA VAL A 629 -13.99 35.84 -0.62
C VAL A 629 -14.77 35.71 -1.94
N GLY A 630 -14.64 34.57 -2.64
CA GLY A 630 -15.42 34.29 -3.85
C GLY A 630 -16.94 34.29 -3.62
N CYS A 631 -17.39 33.98 -2.40
CA CYS A 631 -18.80 34.04 -1.99
C CYS A 631 -19.23 35.38 -1.37
N GLY A 632 -18.34 36.38 -1.26
CA GLY A 632 -18.61 37.64 -0.55
C GLY A 632 -18.73 37.51 0.98
N GLN A 633 -18.31 36.40 1.58
CA GLN A 633 -18.44 36.10 3.01
C GLN A 633 -17.18 36.49 3.81
N LEU A 634 -16.84 37.79 3.80
CA LEU A 634 -15.59 38.30 4.37
C LEU A 634 -15.39 37.97 5.86
N SER A 635 -16.47 37.94 6.66
CA SER A 635 -16.39 37.58 8.09
C SER A 635 -15.98 36.12 8.33
N THR A 636 -16.33 35.21 7.41
CA THR A 636 -15.90 33.81 7.45
C THR A 636 -14.43 33.70 7.09
N ALA A 637 -14.00 34.38 6.04
CA ALA A 637 -12.60 34.45 5.61
C ALA A 637 -11.70 35.00 6.74
N ASP A 638 -12.06 36.14 7.30
CA ASP A 638 -11.34 36.79 8.39
C ASP A 638 -11.23 35.92 9.67
N ARG A 639 -12.29 35.17 10.01
CA ARG A 639 -12.24 34.19 11.12
C ARG A 639 -11.29 33.03 10.84
N ALA A 640 -11.24 32.54 9.61
CA ALA A 640 -10.33 31.48 9.20
C ALA A 640 -8.87 31.98 9.24
N LEU A 641 -8.62 33.18 8.71
CA LEU A 641 -7.30 33.81 8.69
C LEU A 641 -6.75 34.02 10.11
N ARG A 642 -7.54 34.57 11.04
CA ARG A 642 -7.09 34.73 12.44
C ARG A 642 -6.63 33.43 13.10
N ARG A 643 -7.31 32.31 12.81
CA ARG A 643 -6.91 30.99 13.35
C ARG A 643 -5.61 30.52 12.73
N TYR A 644 -5.45 30.73 11.43
CA TYR A 644 -4.23 30.44 10.70
C TYR A 644 -3.05 31.27 11.24
N GLU A 645 -3.23 32.57 11.45
CA GLU A 645 -2.17 33.46 11.93
C GLU A 645 -1.66 33.14 13.34
N LYS A 646 -2.55 32.68 14.23
CA LYS A 646 -2.13 32.17 15.55
C LYS A 646 -1.11 31.04 15.43
N TRP A 647 -1.25 30.21 14.41
CA TRP A 647 -0.32 29.14 14.12
C TRP A 647 0.91 29.67 13.35
N VAL A 648 0.73 30.47 12.29
CA VAL A 648 1.85 31.05 11.51
C VAL A 648 2.83 31.84 12.36
N GLY A 649 2.34 32.69 13.26
CA GLY A 649 3.16 33.50 14.16
C GLY A 649 4.05 32.68 15.09
N THR A 650 3.73 31.39 15.30
CA THR A 650 4.54 30.47 16.09
C THR A 650 5.58 29.69 15.27
N THR A 651 5.33 29.52 13.96
CA THR A 651 6.18 28.71 13.07
C THR A 651 7.39 29.44 12.51
N GLY A 652 7.30 30.76 12.31
CA GLY A 652 8.33 31.54 11.61
C GLY A 652 8.51 31.18 10.13
N SER A 653 7.65 30.34 9.56
CA SER A 653 7.77 29.85 8.18
C SER A 653 7.45 30.94 7.17
N ALA A 654 8.43 31.30 6.33
CA ALA A 654 8.26 32.27 5.25
C ALA A 654 7.15 31.87 4.26
N ALA A 655 7.02 30.57 3.96
CA ALA A 655 5.95 30.05 3.10
C ALA A 655 4.56 30.28 3.71
N ARG A 656 4.41 30.01 5.02
CA ARG A 656 3.13 30.18 5.71
C ARG A 656 2.77 31.65 5.90
N LEU A 657 3.77 32.51 6.17
CA LEU A 657 3.63 33.96 6.16
C LEU A 657 3.21 34.49 4.79
N ALA A 658 3.80 33.99 3.70
CA ALA A 658 3.42 34.36 2.34
C ALA A 658 1.93 34.11 2.07
N LEU A 659 1.42 32.94 2.47
CA LEU A 659 0.00 32.61 2.37
C LEU A 659 -0.88 33.52 3.24
N SER A 660 -0.40 33.92 4.43
CA SER A 660 -1.12 34.91 5.27
C SER A 660 -1.23 36.25 4.55
N HIS A 661 -0.13 36.74 3.98
CA HIS A 661 -0.13 37.97 3.18
C HIS A 661 -1.03 37.87 1.95
N ARG A 662 -1.07 36.72 1.25
CA ARG A 662 -2.02 36.50 0.15
C ARG A 662 -3.47 36.62 0.62
N CYS A 663 -3.80 36.01 1.77
CA CYS A 663 -5.14 36.08 2.35
C CYS A 663 -5.54 37.52 2.69
N HIS A 664 -4.63 38.31 3.29
CA HIS A 664 -4.86 39.74 3.52
C HIS A 664 -5.02 40.52 2.22
N GLY A 665 -4.25 40.19 1.18
CA GLY A 665 -4.40 40.76 -0.15
C GLY A 665 -5.78 40.52 -0.75
N LEU A 666 -6.38 39.34 -0.52
CA LEU A 666 -7.73 39.01 -0.96
C LEU A 666 -8.83 39.69 -0.13
N LEU A 667 -8.57 40.01 1.14
CA LEU A 667 -9.53 40.61 2.08
C LEU A 667 -9.55 42.14 2.07
N THR A 668 -8.45 42.76 1.63
CA THR A 668 -8.28 44.22 1.64
C THR A 668 -8.39 44.80 0.22
N GLU A 669 -8.55 46.11 0.14
CA GLU A 669 -8.62 46.85 -1.13
C GLU A 669 -7.53 47.93 -1.23
N GLY A 670 -7.32 48.44 -2.45
CA GLY A 670 -6.42 49.56 -2.72
C GLY A 670 -4.95 49.28 -2.37
N VAL A 671 -4.27 50.29 -1.83
CA VAL A 671 -2.81 50.26 -1.58
C VAL A 671 -2.41 49.17 -0.60
N ARG A 672 -3.20 48.94 0.46
CA ARG A 672 -2.93 47.89 1.46
C ARG A 672 -2.94 46.51 0.82
N SER A 673 -3.89 46.25 -0.09
CA SER A 673 -3.92 45.00 -0.84
C SER A 673 -2.69 44.85 -1.74
N ASP A 674 -2.25 45.91 -2.42
CA ASP A 674 -1.04 45.89 -3.27
C ASP A 674 0.20 45.54 -2.44
N GLU A 675 0.33 46.11 -1.24
CA GLU A 675 1.42 45.83 -0.29
C GLU A 675 1.43 44.36 0.14
N HIS A 676 0.27 43.84 0.56
CA HIS A 676 0.14 42.44 0.96
C HIS A 676 0.47 41.46 -0.16
N PHE A 677 0.00 41.67 -1.40
CA PHE A 677 0.36 40.80 -2.52
C PHE A 677 1.84 40.86 -2.88
N ARG A 678 2.48 42.05 -2.87
CA ARG A 678 3.91 42.18 -3.13
C ARG A 678 4.74 41.46 -2.07
N GLU A 679 4.35 41.57 -0.81
CA GLU A 679 5.05 40.89 0.28
C GLU A 679 4.85 39.37 0.22
N ALA A 680 3.65 38.90 -0.13
CA ALA A 680 3.39 37.49 -0.40
C ALA A 680 4.31 36.95 -1.51
N ILE A 681 4.43 37.67 -2.64
CA ILE A 681 5.32 37.31 -3.74
C ILE A 681 6.78 37.25 -3.28
N ARG A 682 7.25 38.23 -2.51
CA ARG A 682 8.62 38.26 -1.97
C ARG A 682 8.88 37.04 -1.09
N LEU A 683 7.98 36.73 -0.15
CA LEU A 683 8.10 35.61 0.77
C LEU A 683 7.98 34.25 0.06
N HIS A 684 7.14 34.12 -0.97
CA HIS A 684 7.08 32.91 -1.79
C HIS A 684 8.40 32.66 -2.53
N ARG A 685 9.04 33.70 -3.07
CA ARG A 685 10.36 33.60 -3.71
C ARG A 685 11.45 33.18 -2.73
N VAL A 686 11.45 33.75 -1.51
CA VAL A 686 12.41 33.36 -0.44
C VAL A 686 12.21 31.91 0.01
N SER A 687 10.95 31.47 0.11
CA SER A 687 10.62 30.12 0.57
C SER A 687 10.68 29.05 -0.52
N GLY A 688 10.81 29.44 -1.80
CA GLY A 688 10.85 28.49 -2.92
C GLY A 688 9.51 27.85 -3.29
N THR A 689 8.39 28.40 -2.80
CA THR A 689 7.03 27.85 -3.05
C THR A 689 6.46 28.38 -4.36
N ALA A 690 6.94 27.84 -5.48
CA ALA A 690 6.62 28.31 -6.83
C ALA A 690 5.16 28.12 -7.25
N MET A 691 4.51 26.99 -6.93
CA MET A 691 3.10 26.79 -7.26
C MET A 691 2.21 27.83 -6.55
N GLU A 692 2.46 28.08 -5.27
CA GLU A 692 1.74 29.09 -4.49
C GLU A 692 2.11 30.52 -4.90
N LEU A 693 3.35 30.77 -5.34
CA LEU A 693 3.74 32.01 -6.01
C LEU A 693 2.88 32.27 -7.24
N ALA A 694 2.76 31.29 -8.14
CA ALA A 694 1.99 31.41 -9.37
C ALA A 694 0.49 31.68 -9.10
N LYS A 695 -0.09 31.02 -8.08
CA LYS A 695 -1.46 31.33 -7.62
C LYS A 695 -1.57 32.77 -7.09
N THR A 696 -0.58 33.24 -6.34
CA THR A 696 -0.55 34.61 -5.82
C THR A 696 -0.44 35.65 -6.93
N GLU A 697 0.45 35.42 -7.90
CA GLU A 697 0.62 36.25 -9.09
C GLU A 697 -0.65 36.26 -9.96
N LEU A 698 -1.35 35.12 -10.08
CA LEU A 698 -2.65 35.02 -10.74
C LEU A 698 -3.72 35.90 -10.06
N PHE A 699 -3.89 35.78 -8.74
CA PHE A 699 -4.88 36.58 -8.02
C PHE A 699 -4.55 38.08 -8.05
N TYR A 700 -3.28 38.44 -7.89
CA TYR A 700 -2.87 39.83 -7.95
C TYR A 700 -3.03 40.40 -9.37
N GLY A 701 -2.66 39.64 -10.41
CA GLY A 701 -2.85 40.01 -11.80
C GLY A 701 -4.32 40.22 -12.16
N HIS A 702 -5.22 39.34 -11.72
CA HIS A 702 -6.66 39.50 -11.86
C HIS A 702 -7.14 40.82 -11.24
N ARG A 703 -6.67 41.16 -10.03
CA ARG A 703 -7.05 42.41 -9.37
C ARG A 703 -6.51 43.65 -10.09
N LEU A 704 -5.22 43.66 -10.44
CA LEU A 704 -4.62 44.78 -11.18
C LEU A 704 -5.35 45.05 -12.51
N ARG A 705 -5.83 44.00 -13.17
CA ARG A 705 -6.69 44.15 -14.36
C ARG A 705 -7.99 44.90 -14.02
N ARG A 706 -8.69 44.53 -12.93
CA ARG A 706 -9.92 45.21 -12.48
C ARG A 706 -9.67 46.65 -12.04
N ASP A 707 -8.50 46.93 -11.45
CA ASP A 707 -8.05 48.27 -11.06
C ASP A 707 -7.51 49.11 -12.23
N ARG A 708 -7.78 48.68 -13.48
CA ARG A 708 -7.37 49.34 -14.73
C ARG A 708 -5.84 49.52 -14.88
N LYS A 709 -5.05 48.57 -14.36
CA LYS A 709 -3.59 48.48 -14.51
C LYS A 709 -3.16 47.26 -15.36
N PRO A 710 -3.62 47.13 -16.63
CA PRO A 710 -3.44 45.90 -17.42
C PRO A 710 -1.99 45.60 -17.82
N ARG A 711 -1.10 46.60 -17.86
CA ARG A 711 0.33 46.37 -18.14
C ARG A 711 0.99 45.58 -17.01
N ALA A 712 0.84 46.03 -15.77
CA ALA A 712 1.37 45.35 -14.60
C ALA A 712 0.73 43.97 -14.36
N ALA A 713 -0.56 43.82 -14.70
CA ALA A 713 -1.23 42.53 -14.65
C ALA A 713 -0.60 41.49 -15.60
N ARG A 714 -0.25 41.88 -16.83
CA ARG A 714 0.30 40.96 -17.85
C ARG A 714 1.61 40.33 -17.43
N ASP A 715 2.50 41.08 -16.80
CA ASP A 715 3.81 40.55 -16.39
C ASP A 715 3.66 39.44 -15.35
N LEU A 716 2.84 39.66 -14.31
CA LEU A 716 2.53 38.65 -13.29
C LEU A 716 1.86 37.41 -13.89
N LEU A 717 0.89 37.61 -14.78
CA LEU A 717 0.14 36.50 -15.36
C LEU A 717 0.99 35.65 -16.32
N ARG A 718 1.96 36.24 -17.03
CA ARG A 718 2.92 35.50 -17.87
C ARG A 718 3.82 34.61 -17.03
N ASP A 719 4.31 35.12 -15.90
CA ASP A 719 5.17 34.36 -15.00
C ASP A 719 4.39 33.22 -14.33
N ALA A 720 3.15 33.48 -13.89
CA ALA A 720 2.25 32.44 -13.41
C ALA A 720 2.01 31.32 -14.45
N VAL A 721 1.78 31.67 -15.73
CA VAL A 721 1.64 30.66 -16.80
C VAL A 721 2.89 29.78 -16.93
N LYS A 722 4.09 30.36 -16.95
CA LYS A 722 5.33 29.59 -17.08
C LYS A 722 5.51 28.61 -15.91
N ILE A 723 5.20 29.05 -14.69
CA ILE A 723 5.30 28.20 -13.51
C ILE A 723 4.26 27.09 -13.58
N PHE A 724 2.98 27.38 -13.83
CA PHE A 724 1.94 26.36 -13.94
C PHE A 724 2.25 25.31 -15.03
N GLN A 725 2.84 25.71 -16.15
CA GLN A 725 3.27 24.78 -17.19
C GLN A 725 4.36 23.82 -16.70
N ARG A 726 5.31 24.28 -15.88
CA ARG A 726 6.36 23.43 -15.29
C ARG A 726 5.79 22.37 -14.34
N TYR A 727 4.68 22.67 -13.68
CA TYR A 727 3.99 21.76 -12.77
C TYR A 727 2.93 20.88 -13.47
N GLU A 728 2.78 20.99 -14.79
CA GLU A 728 1.73 20.31 -15.57
C GLU A 728 0.31 20.64 -15.06
N ALA A 729 0.13 21.88 -14.61
CA ALA A 729 -1.09 22.37 -13.99
C ALA A 729 -2.04 22.97 -15.04
N ASP A 730 -2.49 22.16 -15.99
CA ASP A 730 -3.19 22.60 -17.21
C ASP A 730 -4.43 23.47 -16.93
N ARG A 731 -5.17 23.15 -15.87
CA ARG A 731 -6.33 23.92 -15.43
C ARG A 731 -5.96 25.35 -15.02
N TRP A 732 -4.87 25.47 -14.26
CA TRP A 732 -4.35 26.76 -13.82
C TRP A 732 -3.72 27.54 -14.98
N VAL A 733 -3.06 26.85 -15.93
CA VAL A 733 -2.59 27.45 -17.19
C VAL A 733 -3.76 28.05 -17.97
N ALA A 734 -4.87 27.31 -18.14
CA ALA A 734 -6.05 27.78 -18.85
C ALA A 734 -6.64 29.03 -18.19
N ARG A 735 -6.75 29.04 -16.86
CA ARG A 735 -7.25 30.19 -16.08
C ARG A 735 -6.34 31.42 -16.22
N ALA A 736 -5.03 31.26 -16.06
CA ALA A 736 -4.09 32.36 -16.20
C ALA A 736 -4.05 32.94 -17.62
N ARG A 737 -4.14 32.08 -18.65
CA ARG A 737 -4.27 32.53 -20.05
C ARG A 737 -5.58 33.26 -20.33
N ALA A 738 -6.68 32.88 -19.68
CA ALA A 738 -7.95 33.59 -19.80
C ALA A 738 -7.84 35.03 -19.24
N GLU A 739 -7.19 35.20 -18.09
CA GLU A 739 -6.91 36.51 -17.51
C GLU A 739 -5.95 37.35 -18.37
N LEU A 740 -4.93 36.73 -18.98
CA LEU A 740 -4.05 37.41 -19.96
C LEU A 740 -4.81 37.94 -21.16
N ARG A 741 -5.70 37.11 -21.74
CA ARG A 741 -6.58 37.52 -22.84
C ARG A 741 -7.48 38.69 -22.42
N ALA A 742 -8.05 38.62 -21.23
CA ALA A 742 -8.87 39.70 -20.68
C ALA A 742 -8.08 40.99 -20.39
N ALA A 743 -6.75 40.91 -20.21
CA ALA A 743 -5.85 42.05 -20.07
C ALA A 743 -5.36 42.63 -21.41
N GLY A 744 -5.88 42.14 -22.54
CA GLY A 744 -5.62 42.66 -23.89
C GLY A 744 -4.42 42.01 -24.60
N GLU A 745 -3.93 40.86 -24.14
CA GLU A 745 -2.86 40.13 -24.81
C GLU A 745 -3.42 38.97 -25.66
N ALA A 746 -3.14 39.00 -26.96
CA ALA A 746 -3.41 37.87 -27.84
C ALA A 746 -2.46 36.72 -27.48
N VAL A 747 -2.94 35.79 -26.66
CA VAL A 747 -2.23 34.54 -26.38
C VAL A 747 -2.30 33.69 -27.64
N GLY A 748 -1.19 33.57 -28.38
CA GLY A 748 -1.09 32.64 -29.51
C GLY A 748 -1.36 31.18 -29.08
N PRO A 749 -1.62 30.27 -30.02
CA PRO A 749 -1.96 28.87 -29.72
C PRO A 749 -0.96 28.20 -28.76
N SER A 750 -1.47 27.19 -28.05
CA SER A 750 -0.79 26.40 -27.02
C SER A 750 0.64 25.97 -27.42
N GLN A 751 1.55 25.83 -26.45
CA GLN A 751 2.85 25.15 -26.65
C GLN A 751 2.70 23.68 -27.10
N ALA A 752 1.49 23.09 -27.03
CA ALA A 752 1.19 21.81 -27.66
C ALA A 752 1.38 21.83 -29.20
N ASP A 753 1.32 23.01 -29.84
CA ASP A 753 1.52 23.18 -31.28
C ASP A 753 2.99 23.51 -31.66
N ARG A 754 3.90 23.65 -30.68
CA ARG A 754 5.31 24.02 -30.90
C ARG A 754 6.32 22.95 -30.49
N THR A 755 5.87 21.71 -30.32
CA THR A 755 6.74 20.54 -30.15
C THR A 755 7.58 20.19 -31.38
N ALA A 756 7.35 20.84 -32.53
CA ALA A 756 8.18 20.69 -33.72
C ALA A 756 9.52 21.47 -33.66
N ASP A 757 9.60 22.60 -32.95
CA ASP A 757 10.78 23.50 -33.02
C ASP A 757 11.89 23.19 -32.00
N ARG A 758 11.64 22.33 -31.01
CA ARG A 758 12.68 21.87 -30.05
C ARG A 758 13.44 20.63 -30.53
N ALA A 759 13.02 20.03 -31.65
CA ALA A 759 13.70 18.89 -32.28
C ALA A 759 15.08 19.26 -32.84
N ALA A 760 15.37 20.55 -33.06
CA ALA A 760 16.61 20.99 -33.71
C ALA A 760 17.83 21.10 -32.79
N ASN A 761 17.70 21.02 -31.46
CA ASN A 761 18.80 21.37 -30.53
C ASN A 761 19.25 20.25 -29.56
N ARG A 762 18.94 18.98 -29.86
CA ARG A 762 19.48 17.81 -29.13
C ARG A 762 20.28 16.83 -30.00
N ALA A 763 20.55 17.18 -31.26
CA ALA A 763 21.50 16.46 -32.10
C ALA A 763 22.95 16.83 -31.75
N ALA A 764 23.37 16.63 -30.50
CA ALA A 764 24.76 16.72 -30.09
C ALA A 764 25.00 15.97 -28.76
N GLY A 765 25.14 14.64 -28.85
CA GLY A 765 25.94 13.82 -27.96
C GLY A 765 25.46 13.59 -26.51
N ARG A 766 25.02 12.35 -26.22
CA ARG A 766 25.70 11.40 -25.32
C ARG A 766 24.87 10.12 -25.15
N ALA A 767 25.54 8.99 -25.34
CA ALA A 767 25.12 7.69 -24.82
C ALA A 767 25.28 7.68 -23.28
N ASP A 768 24.45 6.88 -22.62
CA ASP A 768 24.40 6.63 -21.16
C ASP A 768 23.56 7.63 -20.32
N VAL A 769 22.28 7.80 -20.68
CA VAL A 769 21.27 8.47 -19.85
C VAL A 769 20.06 7.54 -19.75
N ASP A 770 19.52 7.37 -18.54
CA ASP A 770 18.28 6.65 -18.25
C ASP A 770 17.18 7.03 -19.28
N PRO A 771 16.60 6.07 -20.03
CA PRO A 771 15.59 6.33 -21.06
C PRO A 771 14.31 7.00 -20.52
N THR A 772 14.14 7.07 -19.20
CA THR A 772 13.03 7.79 -18.54
C THR A 772 13.41 9.18 -18.01
N ALA A 773 14.64 9.66 -18.23
CA ALA A 773 15.14 10.96 -17.78
C ALA A 773 14.40 12.13 -18.47
N GLY A 774 13.23 12.48 -17.94
CA GLY A 774 12.33 13.49 -18.49
C GLY A 774 10.85 13.21 -18.22
N LEU A 775 10.50 12.00 -17.80
CA LEU A 775 9.17 11.65 -17.34
C LEU A 775 8.96 12.08 -15.89
N THR A 776 7.73 12.48 -15.55
CA THR A 776 7.34 12.59 -14.14
C THR A 776 7.27 11.20 -13.50
N PRO A 777 7.36 11.06 -12.16
CA PRO A 777 7.27 9.75 -11.51
C PRO A 777 6.02 8.95 -11.89
N GLN A 778 4.88 9.64 -12.02
CA GLN A 778 3.62 9.04 -12.48
C GLN A 778 3.71 8.57 -13.94
N GLN A 779 4.32 9.38 -14.82
CA GLN A 779 4.52 9.00 -16.23
C GLN A 779 5.49 7.82 -16.37
N ALA A 780 6.57 7.79 -15.58
CA ALA A 780 7.52 6.68 -15.56
C ALA A 780 6.85 5.39 -15.07
N GLN A 781 5.99 5.47 -14.04
CA GLN A 781 5.21 4.32 -13.57
C GLN A 781 4.22 3.81 -14.62
N ILE A 782 3.51 4.72 -15.31
CA ILE A 782 2.62 4.38 -16.43
C ILE A 782 3.41 3.72 -17.56
N ALA A 783 4.58 4.28 -17.91
CA ALA A 783 5.43 3.76 -18.97
C ALA A 783 5.92 2.33 -18.65
N ARG A 784 6.39 2.08 -17.42
CA ARG A 784 6.78 0.74 -16.94
C ARG A 784 5.64 -0.26 -17.00
N LEU A 785 4.47 0.08 -16.44
CA LEU A 785 3.30 -0.83 -16.48
C LEU A 785 2.86 -1.14 -17.91
N VAL A 786 2.94 -0.16 -18.82
CA VAL A 786 2.64 -0.38 -20.23
C VAL A 786 3.70 -1.25 -20.91
N ALA A 787 4.98 -1.08 -20.58
CA ALA A 787 6.07 -1.92 -21.07
C ALA A 787 5.90 -3.37 -20.60
N GLU A 788 5.46 -3.59 -19.36
CA GLU A 788 5.07 -4.90 -18.80
C GLU A 788 3.78 -5.49 -19.43
N GLY A 789 3.18 -4.81 -20.42
CA GLY A 789 2.01 -5.29 -21.16
C GLY A 789 0.65 -4.93 -20.55
N ALA A 790 0.59 -4.11 -19.50
CA ALA A 790 -0.68 -3.73 -18.87
C ALA A 790 -1.52 -2.80 -19.76
N THR A 791 -2.77 -3.17 -20.03
CA THR A 791 -3.74 -2.35 -20.76
C THR A 791 -4.02 -1.02 -20.05
N ASN A 792 -4.54 -0.01 -20.75
CA ASN A 792 -4.92 1.26 -20.13
C ASN A 792 -5.90 1.08 -18.96
N ARG A 793 -6.78 0.08 -19.04
CA ARG A 793 -7.72 -0.28 -17.96
C ARG A 793 -7.00 -0.87 -16.74
N GLU A 794 -6.01 -1.74 -16.96
CA GLU A 794 -5.18 -2.29 -15.88
C GLU A 794 -4.28 -1.23 -15.25
N VAL A 795 -3.69 -0.34 -16.05
CA VAL A 795 -2.91 0.81 -15.56
C VAL A 795 -3.80 1.74 -14.73
N ALA A 796 -5.01 2.03 -15.22
CA ALA A 796 -6.00 2.84 -14.51
C ALA A 796 -6.35 2.24 -13.14
N ALA A 797 -6.61 0.93 -13.10
CA ALA A 797 -6.90 0.23 -11.86
C ALA A 797 -5.70 0.20 -10.89
N ARG A 798 -4.50 -0.10 -11.38
CA ARG A 798 -3.28 -0.21 -10.55
C ARG A 798 -2.81 1.13 -9.98
N LEU A 799 -3.03 2.22 -10.70
CA LEU A 799 -2.57 3.56 -10.31
C LEU A 799 -3.68 4.46 -9.75
N PHE A 800 -4.89 3.92 -9.62
CA PHE A 800 -6.08 4.68 -9.23
C PHE A 800 -6.22 5.94 -10.08
N LEU A 801 -6.32 5.74 -11.39
CA LEU A 801 -6.52 6.78 -12.41
C LEU A 801 -7.75 6.46 -13.26
N SER A 802 -8.36 7.48 -13.88
CA SER A 802 -9.37 7.23 -14.91
C SER A 802 -8.72 6.70 -16.20
N HIS A 803 -9.45 5.92 -16.99
CA HIS A 803 -9.00 5.43 -18.29
C HIS A 803 -8.55 6.57 -19.22
N ARG A 804 -9.31 7.67 -19.22
CA ARG A 804 -9.03 8.89 -19.99
C ARG A 804 -7.74 9.57 -19.51
N THR A 805 -7.47 9.55 -18.21
CA THR A 805 -6.23 10.10 -17.63
C THR A 805 -5.01 9.29 -18.10
N VAL A 806 -5.12 7.96 -18.14
CA VAL A 806 -4.04 7.11 -18.65
C VAL A 806 -3.76 7.38 -20.13
N GLU A 807 -4.80 7.49 -20.96
CA GLU A 807 -4.66 7.85 -22.38
C GLU A 807 -3.99 9.22 -22.57
N HIS A 808 -4.37 10.20 -21.74
CA HIS A 808 -3.76 11.52 -21.75
C HIS A 808 -2.27 11.46 -21.38
N HIS A 809 -1.91 10.76 -20.30
CA HIS A 809 -0.51 10.59 -19.93
C HIS A 809 0.29 9.85 -20.98
N LEU A 810 -0.25 8.78 -21.59
CA LEU A 810 0.45 8.05 -22.65
C LEU A 810 0.72 8.90 -23.87
N ARG A 811 -0.22 9.77 -24.26
CA ARG A 811 0.02 10.74 -25.33
C ARG A 811 1.20 11.67 -25.02
N ASN A 812 1.29 12.13 -23.77
CA ASN A 812 2.39 13.00 -23.33
C ASN A 812 3.72 12.23 -23.21
N ILE A 813 3.68 10.98 -22.76
CA ILE A 813 4.85 10.08 -22.69
C ILE A 813 5.40 9.84 -24.09
N PHE A 814 4.54 9.48 -25.05
CA PHE A 814 4.91 9.26 -26.45
C PHE A 814 5.53 10.51 -27.07
N ALA A 815 4.92 11.68 -26.82
CA ALA A 815 5.47 12.95 -27.30
C ALA A 815 6.82 13.31 -26.65
N ARG A 816 7.04 12.98 -25.38
CA ARG A 816 8.28 13.29 -24.65
C ARG A 816 9.45 12.38 -24.99
N LEU A 817 9.15 11.10 -25.17
CA LEU A 817 10.12 10.05 -25.49
C LEU A 817 10.31 9.86 -26.99
N GLU A 818 9.56 10.60 -27.80
CA GLU A 818 9.58 10.53 -29.27
C GLU A 818 9.27 9.13 -29.84
N VAL A 819 8.48 8.34 -29.10
CA VAL A 819 7.97 7.02 -29.53
C VAL A 819 6.55 7.12 -30.08
N ARG A 820 6.23 6.31 -31.08
CA ARG A 820 4.96 6.34 -31.82
C ARG A 820 3.98 5.26 -31.41
N SER A 821 4.44 4.24 -30.68
CA SER A 821 3.62 3.11 -30.30
C SER A 821 4.02 2.52 -28.95
N ARG A 822 3.11 1.73 -28.37
CA ARG A 822 3.39 0.95 -27.15
C ARG A 822 4.54 -0.04 -27.36
N VAL A 823 4.66 -0.62 -28.57
CA VAL A 823 5.74 -1.55 -28.93
C VAL A 823 7.10 -0.85 -28.92
N GLU A 824 7.16 0.38 -29.45
CA GLU A 824 8.37 1.20 -29.37
C GLU A 824 8.70 1.62 -27.95
N LEU A 825 7.69 1.94 -27.12
CA LEU A 825 7.89 2.23 -25.71
C LEU A 825 8.45 1.02 -24.94
N THR A 826 7.93 -0.19 -25.18
CA THR A 826 8.46 -1.43 -24.56
C THR A 826 9.92 -1.65 -24.95
N ARG A 827 10.25 -1.60 -26.25
CA ARG A 827 11.63 -1.79 -26.74
C ARG A 827 12.64 -0.76 -26.24
N MET A 828 12.18 0.42 -25.83
CA MET A 828 13.04 1.46 -25.28
C MET A 828 13.31 1.27 -23.77
N LEU A 829 12.49 0.47 -23.09
CA LEU A 829 12.56 0.22 -21.65
C LEU A 829 13.06 -1.19 -21.30
N ASP A 830 13.06 -2.11 -22.27
CA ASP A 830 13.83 -3.36 -22.27
C ASP A 830 15.34 -3.09 -22.42
#